data_AF-A0A957YH96-F1
#
_entry.id   AF-A0A957YH96-F1
#
_cell.length_a   1.000
_cell.length_b   1.000
_cell.length_c   1.000
_cell.angle_alpha   90.00
_cell.angle_beta   90.00
_cell.angle_gamma   90.00
#
_symmetry.space_group_name_H-M   'P 1'
#
loop_
_entity.id
_entity.type
_entity.pdbx_description
1 polymer ?
#
loop_
_entity_poly.entity_id
_entity_poly.type
_entity_poly.pdbx_seq_one_letter_code
_entity_poly.pdbx_strand_id
1 'polypeptide(L)'
;MFRKVTVFTLLTIVFLITRGIALADTETRTLATTPETVTGANLSLLINSTEDRVDINLGDGGCDTGFIVGGQPECTLRASIQEANASPGLATINIPSGTYTLTIIGLDEDAAATGDLDITDDVTLFGAGADTTIIDGNQLDRVFHIIGANVEISNVTVRNGNDDGTANVHGGGVRNDNGLLYIANSKITENLRSGFGGDGGGIYNSGQLTLENSEVTHNNLPTTVRGGGIYNEGEASVINSTISDNSPAVGGGIYNTNILSVSNSTIDNNFARFTGGGITNDGGTLAVTTSSLSNNSEGAGIHNLNFGIVTISNTTISGNTGFDAGGGGVRNSEGTLTLVNSTVSGNSSQNNIGGIANGGNLFVINSTISNNTSEEASLAGGLSGTADVKGSIIANNSNADCDGMITDGGYNLDSDGTCNVSLTADSLLALLTNNGGATQTQALQYGSPAIDQIPANQCAVATDQRGVTRPQGAGCDIGAFEFSPLIVTKVEDTADGSCDVTDCSLREAIIAANSQPGHDLVTIPAGTYLLTIDGPDEDAAATGDLDITDDITISGAGADTTLIDGNQLDRVFHIVEAVDVKMAQVTIQNGSALFEGGGIKNDQGYLHITESIVANNYTNDFASNPGAGIANSGVLTIEHSLLKDNSVIYSWGGALYNSNIATLIASTIKDNSAGSGGAIYNSGILLLDKSTLSGNWSRFDGGGITNQPEGEAKLINSTISNNTGRHGAGIFNAEGGQLRLENSTVSSNLEFVGPGGGIQGAAELVNTIVANNATSDCLGGITSLGHNLDSDSTCGLSEPSDLSGVNPLLKPLADNGGPTATQALQANSPALDKGDNTSCPSEDQRDQPRPKDGDGDNVSVCDMGAFEAQQSAQLVNSLLQLQGTSTSYNPTPVENAPVGVFTISAQFTNISSNSLTNIFFKVVTLTRNNVVLNADGGPAGVGATVSVPNDIPAGGSFTINFEIGLQTPKSFNFLVDAYGIPSDTASLSNPETSDNSEGFTFTITEDQIEGRDNPNIYFPLIIK
;
A
#
# COMPACT_ATOMS: atom_id res chain seq x y z
N MET A 1 5.90 -46.46 -6.27
CA MET A 1 6.11 -46.33 -7.74
C MET A 1 4.85 -45.97 -8.52
N PHE A 2 3.64 -46.32 -8.07
CA PHE A 2 2.37 -45.94 -8.73
C PHE A 2 1.85 -44.51 -8.44
N ARG A 3 2.54 -43.69 -7.64
CA ARG A 3 2.14 -42.31 -7.31
C ARG A 3 2.74 -41.21 -8.20
N LYS A 4 3.82 -41.48 -8.95
CA LYS A 4 4.51 -40.47 -9.79
C LYS A 4 3.97 -40.36 -11.22
N VAL A 5 3.13 -41.30 -11.66
CA VAL A 5 2.57 -41.31 -13.03
C VAL A 5 1.26 -40.52 -13.11
N THR A 6 0.59 -40.24 -11.99
CA THR A 6 -0.69 -39.52 -11.96
C THR A 6 -0.54 -38.01 -12.17
N VAL A 7 0.53 -37.40 -11.64
CA VAL A 7 0.77 -35.94 -11.74
C VAL A 7 1.05 -35.48 -13.18
N PHE A 8 1.81 -36.27 -13.95
CA PHE A 8 2.08 -35.95 -15.37
C PHE A 8 0.85 -36.16 -16.27
N THR A 9 -0.03 -37.10 -15.93
CA THR A 9 -1.23 -37.40 -16.71
C THR A 9 -2.36 -36.40 -16.38
N LEU A 10 -2.45 -35.91 -15.12
CA LEU A 10 -3.37 -34.83 -14.74
C LEU A 10 -2.93 -33.47 -15.31
N LEU A 11 -1.63 -33.15 -15.32
CA LEU A 11 -1.16 -31.89 -15.93
C LEU A 11 -1.54 -31.81 -17.42
N THR A 12 -1.54 -32.94 -18.13
CA THR A 12 -1.92 -33.00 -19.55
C THR A 12 -3.44 -32.90 -19.74
N ILE A 13 -4.24 -33.39 -18.78
CA ILE A 13 -5.70 -33.23 -18.77
C ILE A 13 -6.09 -31.79 -18.39
N VAL A 14 -5.40 -31.15 -17.44
CA VAL A 14 -5.54 -29.71 -17.13
C VAL A 14 -5.10 -28.85 -18.32
N PHE A 15 -4.06 -29.24 -19.08
CA PHE A 15 -3.66 -28.56 -20.32
C PHE A 15 -4.62 -28.79 -21.50
N LEU A 16 -5.34 -29.93 -21.54
CA LEU A 16 -6.34 -30.25 -22.56
C LEU A 16 -7.72 -29.65 -22.23
N ILE A 17 -8.07 -29.51 -20.96
CA ILE A 17 -9.30 -28.84 -20.49
C ILE A 17 -9.13 -27.32 -20.58
N THR A 18 -7.96 -26.76 -20.22
CA THR A 18 -7.70 -25.32 -20.42
C THR A 18 -7.57 -24.95 -21.89
N ARG A 19 -7.01 -25.79 -22.77
CA ARG A 19 -7.09 -25.54 -24.24
C ARG A 19 -8.47 -25.79 -24.85
N GLY A 20 -9.29 -26.65 -24.24
CA GLY A 20 -10.67 -26.88 -24.66
C GLY A 20 -11.63 -25.77 -24.25
N ILE A 21 -11.32 -25.02 -23.18
CA ILE A 21 -12.18 -23.98 -22.61
C ILE A 21 -11.63 -22.56 -22.88
N ALA A 22 -10.31 -22.36 -22.98
CA ALA A 22 -9.70 -21.07 -23.33
C ALA A 22 -9.67 -20.75 -24.84
N LEU A 23 -10.36 -21.53 -25.68
CA LEU A 23 -10.64 -21.20 -27.08
C LEU A 23 -12.06 -20.63 -27.28
N ALA A 24 -12.79 -20.35 -26.20
CA ALA A 24 -14.13 -19.77 -26.27
C ALA A 24 -14.15 -18.22 -26.24
N ASP A 25 -13.01 -17.56 -26.41
CA ASP A 25 -12.98 -16.09 -26.58
C ASP A 25 -12.54 -15.74 -28.00
N THR A 26 -13.44 -15.03 -28.71
CA THR A 26 -13.34 -14.50 -30.09
C THR A 26 -13.58 -15.40 -31.31
N GLU A 27 -14.37 -16.47 -31.22
CA GLU A 27 -15.24 -16.76 -32.36
C GLU A 27 -16.55 -15.99 -32.17
N THR A 28 -16.58 -14.76 -32.70
CA THR A 28 -17.84 -14.23 -33.23
C THR A 28 -18.45 -15.37 -34.04
N ARG A 29 -19.59 -15.90 -33.60
CA ARG A 29 -20.44 -16.76 -34.42
C ARG A 29 -20.95 -15.89 -35.55
N THR A 30 -20.09 -15.67 -36.55
CA THR A 30 -20.52 -15.35 -37.89
C THR A 30 -21.50 -16.46 -38.23
N LEU A 31 -22.75 -16.07 -38.42
CA LEU A 31 -23.81 -16.91 -38.97
C LEU A 31 -23.19 -17.82 -40.02
N ALA A 32 -23.06 -19.11 -39.69
CA ALA A 32 -22.73 -20.14 -40.65
C ALA A 32 -23.89 -20.17 -41.63
N THR A 33 -23.78 -19.34 -42.67
CA THR A 33 -24.64 -19.30 -43.84
C THR A 33 -24.25 -20.48 -44.73
N THR A 34 -24.50 -21.68 -44.24
CA THR A 34 -24.83 -22.80 -45.12
C THR A 34 -26.31 -23.04 -44.94
N PRO A 35 -27.16 -22.63 -45.91
CA PRO A 35 -28.57 -22.92 -45.84
C PRO A 35 -28.74 -24.41 -46.06
N GLU A 36 -28.83 -25.18 -44.98
CA GLU A 36 -29.69 -26.36 -45.04
C GLU A 36 -31.10 -25.82 -45.26
N THR A 37 -31.70 -26.27 -46.35
CA THR A 37 -33.03 -25.89 -46.79
C THR A 37 -34.06 -26.36 -45.77
N VAL A 38 -34.32 -25.55 -44.75
CA VAL A 38 -35.53 -25.63 -43.94
C VAL A 38 -36.62 -24.92 -44.72
N THR A 39 -37.51 -25.70 -45.32
CA THR A 39 -38.69 -25.23 -46.05
C THR A 39 -39.83 -24.89 -45.09
N GLY A 40 -39.57 -24.02 -44.11
CA GLY A 40 -40.58 -23.40 -43.23
C GLY A 40 -40.42 -21.89 -43.32
N ALA A 41 -41.52 -21.15 -43.47
CA ALA A 41 -41.45 -19.69 -43.47
C ALA A 41 -41.20 -19.20 -42.05
N ASN A 42 -40.17 -18.37 -41.83
CA ASN A 42 -39.95 -17.72 -40.53
C ASN A 42 -41.18 -16.88 -40.17
N LEU A 43 -41.83 -17.20 -39.06
CA LEU A 43 -42.99 -16.49 -38.54
C LEU A 43 -42.51 -15.27 -37.74
N SER A 44 -43.05 -14.08 -38.03
CA SER A 44 -42.71 -12.85 -37.29
C SER A 44 -43.97 -12.25 -36.69
N LEU A 45 -44.02 -12.15 -35.36
CA LEU A 45 -45.15 -11.66 -34.61
C LEU A 45 -44.77 -10.34 -33.91
N LEU A 46 -45.70 -9.38 -33.94
CA LEU A 46 -45.53 -8.06 -33.33
C LEU A 46 -46.66 -7.83 -32.32
N ILE A 47 -46.28 -7.82 -31.05
CA ILE A 47 -47.21 -7.57 -29.95
C ILE A 47 -47.64 -6.10 -29.98
N ASN A 48 -48.94 -5.85 -29.81
CA ASN A 48 -49.51 -4.50 -29.76
C ASN A 48 -50.37 -4.25 -28.52
N SER A 49 -50.48 -5.24 -27.63
CA SER A 49 -51.24 -5.17 -26.38
C SER A 49 -50.49 -5.87 -25.24
N THR A 50 -50.56 -5.29 -24.05
CA THR A 50 -50.04 -5.86 -22.80
C THR A 50 -51.06 -6.74 -22.08
N GLU A 51 -52.27 -6.86 -22.62
CA GLU A 51 -53.30 -7.75 -22.07
C GLU A 51 -52.85 -9.21 -22.14
N ASP A 52 -53.34 -10.04 -21.21
CA ASP A 52 -53.10 -11.48 -21.21
C ASP A 52 -54.34 -12.22 -21.72
N ARG A 53 -54.32 -12.60 -23.01
CA ARG A 53 -55.42 -13.27 -23.72
C ARG A 53 -54.87 -14.28 -24.71
N VAL A 54 -55.64 -15.34 -24.93
CA VAL A 54 -55.32 -16.42 -25.88
C VAL A 54 -55.64 -16.04 -27.31
N ASP A 55 -54.97 -16.72 -28.24
CA ASP A 55 -55.28 -16.69 -29.66
C ASP A 55 -56.63 -17.38 -29.94
N ILE A 56 -57.44 -16.82 -30.84
CA ILE A 56 -58.70 -17.43 -31.26
C ILE A 56 -58.55 -18.44 -32.41
N ASN A 57 -57.46 -18.42 -33.18
CA ASN A 57 -57.21 -19.28 -34.35
C ASN A 57 -55.75 -19.76 -34.43
N LEU A 58 -55.37 -20.75 -33.61
CA LEU A 58 -54.04 -21.36 -33.64
C LEU A 58 -53.60 -21.87 -35.03
N GLY A 59 -52.37 -21.55 -35.41
CA GLY A 59 -51.67 -21.99 -36.62
C GLY A 59 -52.08 -21.25 -37.90
N ASP A 60 -52.70 -20.07 -37.78
CA ASP A 60 -53.16 -19.27 -38.92
C ASP A 60 -52.13 -18.22 -39.40
N GLY A 61 -50.99 -18.12 -38.70
CA GLY A 61 -49.90 -17.18 -38.96
C GLY A 61 -50.08 -15.81 -38.31
N GLY A 62 -51.10 -15.61 -37.48
CA GLY A 62 -51.34 -14.38 -36.71
C GLY A 62 -51.66 -14.67 -35.25
N CYS A 63 -51.55 -13.64 -34.39
CA CYS A 63 -51.72 -13.73 -32.94
C CYS A 63 -53.03 -13.08 -32.45
N ASP A 64 -54.11 -13.19 -33.22
CA ASP A 64 -55.35 -12.42 -33.01
C ASP A 64 -56.14 -12.95 -31.78
N THR A 65 -56.43 -12.07 -30.82
CA THR A 65 -57.26 -12.42 -29.65
C THR A 65 -58.76 -12.23 -29.89
N GLY A 66 -59.17 -11.76 -31.08
CA GLY A 66 -60.54 -11.40 -31.44
C GLY A 66 -60.94 -9.98 -31.02
N PHE A 67 -60.01 -9.19 -30.50
CA PHE A 67 -60.19 -7.77 -30.14
C PHE A 67 -59.43 -6.84 -31.09
N ILE A 68 -59.74 -5.53 -31.06
CA ILE A 68 -59.07 -4.53 -31.91
C ILE A 68 -58.40 -3.47 -31.03
N VAL A 69 -57.09 -3.28 -31.22
CA VAL A 69 -56.28 -2.24 -30.57
C VAL A 69 -55.65 -1.37 -31.65
N GLY A 70 -55.84 -0.05 -31.56
CA GLY A 70 -55.26 0.89 -32.55
C GLY A 70 -55.73 0.68 -34.00
N GLY A 71 -56.86 -0.01 -34.22
CA GLY A 71 -57.38 -0.33 -35.56
C GLY A 71 -56.75 -1.57 -36.22
N GLN A 72 -55.97 -2.37 -35.48
CA GLN A 72 -55.43 -3.66 -35.90
C GLN A 72 -55.94 -4.77 -34.95
N PRO A 73 -55.93 -6.05 -35.37
CA PRO A 73 -56.13 -7.19 -34.47
C PRO A 73 -55.22 -7.09 -33.25
N GLU A 74 -55.79 -7.32 -32.06
CA GLU A 74 -55.02 -7.35 -30.82
C GLU A 74 -54.12 -8.59 -30.81
N CYS A 75 -52.84 -8.36 -30.56
CA CYS A 75 -51.81 -9.39 -30.43
C CYS A 75 -51.12 -9.23 -29.08
N THR A 76 -51.23 -10.27 -28.26
CA THR A 76 -50.65 -10.36 -26.91
C THR A 76 -49.42 -11.26 -26.91
N LEU A 77 -48.64 -11.24 -25.83
CA LEU A 77 -47.51 -12.16 -25.65
C LEU A 77 -47.97 -13.63 -25.65
N ARG A 78 -49.03 -13.95 -24.90
CA ARG A 78 -49.59 -15.30 -24.84
C ARG A 78 -50.07 -15.78 -26.20
N ALA A 79 -50.90 -14.99 -26.89
CA ALA A 79 -51.37 -15.35 -28.24
C ALA A 79 -50.21 -15.55 -29.21
N SER A 80 -49.16 -14.73 -29.11
CA SER A 80 -47.97 -14.89 -29.97
C SER A 80 -47.22 -16.20 -29.73
N ILE A 81 -47.08 -16.62 -28.47
CA ILE A 81 -46.43 -17.90 -28.13
C ILE A 81 -47.30 -19.08 -28.57
N GLN A 82 -48.62 -19.00 -28.37
CA GLN A 82 -49.56 -20.02 -28.83
C GLN A 82 -49.51 -20.21 -30.36
N GLU A 83 -49.43 -19.10 -31.10
CA GLU A 83 -49.29 -19.14 -32.55
C GLU A 83 -47.94 -19.74 -32.97
N ALA A 84 -46.85 -19.37 -32.30
CA ALA A 84 -45.53 -19.96 -32.55
C ALA A 84 -45.53 -21.49 -32.31
N ASN A 85 -46.12 -21.96 -31.21
CA ASN A 85 -46.22 -23.39 -30.90
C ASN A 85 -47.07 -24.16 -31.94
N ALA A 86 -48.07 -23.52 -32.55
CA ALA A 86 -48.97 -24.14 -33.52
C ALA A 86 -48.43 -24.12 -34.97
N SER A 87 -47.35 -23.37 -35.22
CA SER A 87 -46.79 -23.12 -36.54
C SER A 87 -45.35 -23.66 -36.64
N PRO A 88 -45.13 -24.82 -37.30
CA PRO A 88 -43.81 -25.45 -37.35
C PRO A 88 -42.69 -24.57 -37.92
N GLY A 89 -41.59 -24.45 -37.18
CA GLY A 89 -40.39 -23.69 -37.57
C GLY A 89 -40.17 -22.44 -36.72
N LEU A 90 -39.01 -21.79 -36.90
CA LEU A 90 -38.58 -20.67 -36.05
C LEU A 90 -39.54 -19.47 -36.11
N ALA A 91 -40.01 -19.04 -34.95
CA ALA A 91 -40.78 -17.82 -34.78
C ALA A 91 -39.95 -16.70 -34.10
N THR A 92 -40.15 -15.46 -34.52
CA THR A 92 -39.58 -14.25 -33.88
C THR A 92 -40.71 -13.39 -33.34
N ILE A 93 -40.69 -13.15 -32.02
CA ILE A 93 -41.69 -12.35 -31.31
C ILE A 93 -41.01 -11.08 -30.81
N ASN A 94 -41.47 -9.93 -31.32
CA ASN A 94 -41.01 -8.63 -30.88
C ASN A 94 -41.92 -8.10 -29.77
N ILE A 95 -41.34 -7.81 -28.62
CA ILE A 95 -42.03 -7.40 -27.40
C ILE A 95 -41.70 -5.92 -27.12
N PRO A 96 -42.61 -4.99 -27.42
CA PRO A 96 -42.41 -3.58 -27.09
C PRO A 96 -42.16 -3.32 -25.59
N SER A 97 -41.79 -2.08 -25.26
CA SER A 97 -41.74 -1.64 -23.87
C SER A 97 -43.14 -1.73 -23.24
N GLY A 98 -43.24 -2.32 -22.06
CA GLY A 98 -44.49 -2.52 -21.35
C GLY A 98 -44.34 -3.55 -20.24
N THR A 99 -45.36 -3.66 -19.39
CA THR A 99 -45.49 -4.72 -18.40
C THR A 99 -46.56 -5.70 -18.87
N TYR A 100 -46.13 -6.93 -19.15
CA TYR A 100 -46.94 -8.05 -19.62
C TYR A 100 -47.25 -8.94 -18.44
N THR A 101 -48.32 -8.61 -17.72
CA THR A 101 -48.74 -9.31 -16.50
C THR A 101 -49.60 -10.51 -16.86
N LEU A 102 -49.19 -11.72 -16.44
CA LEU A 102 -50.01 -12.92 -16.58
C LEU A 102 -51.22 -12.82 -15.62
N THR A 103 -52.42 -13.11 -16.13
CA THR A 103 -53.68 -13.01 -15.39
C THR A 103 -54.58 -14.24 -15.51
N ILE A 104 -54.32 -15.11 -16.49
CA ILE A 104 -55.10 -16.33 -16.69
C ILE A 104 -54.57 -17.43 -15.76
N ILE A 105 -55.37 -17.80 -14.77
CA ILE A 105 -55.04 -18.87 -13.82
C ILE A 105 -55.13 -20.23 -14.54
N GLY A 106 -54.05 -21.00 -14.47
CA GLY A 106 -53.91 -22.38 -14.95
C GLY A 106 -52.95 -23.14 -14.05
N LEU A 107 -53.02 -24.47 -14.06
CA LEU A 107 -52.08 -25.34 -13.34
C LEU A 107 -51.69 -26.46 -14.29
N ASP A 108 -50.39 -26.73 -14.41
CA ASP A 108 -49.81 -27.86 -15.17
C ASP A 108 -50.46 -28.06 -16.56
N GLU A 109 -50.56 -26.98 -17.32
CA GLU A 109 -51.10 -26.96 -18.68
C GLU A 109 -49.95 -26.66 -19.64
N ASP A 110 -49.75 -27.48 -20.68
CA ASP A 110 -48.55 -27.41 -21.56
C ASP A 110 -48.84 -26.77 -22.95
N ALA A 111 -49.94 -26.04 -23.13
CA ALA A 111 -50.30 -25.38 -24.40
C ALA A 111 -50.38 -23.85 -24.28
N ALA A 112 -49.80 -23.27 -23.23
CA ALA A 112 -49.74 -21.84 -22.96
C ALA A 112 -51.11 -21.13 -22.94
N ALA A 113 -52.21 -21.86 -22.74
CA ALA A 113 -53.56 -21.32 -22.71
C ALA A 113 -53.92 -20.70 -21.35
N THR A 114 -53.27 -21.17 -20.29
CA THR A 114 -53.48 -20.74 -18.90
C THR A 114 -52.18 -20.87 -18.12
N GLY A 115 -52.02 -20.17 -17.00
CA GLY A 115 -50.81 -20.31 -16.17
C GLY A 115 -49.58 -19.68 -16.83
N ASP A 116 -48.48 -20.42 -16.88
CA ASP A 116 -47.22 -20.02 -17.49
C ASP A 116 -47.29 -19.94 -19.03
N LEU A 117 -46.18 -19.56 -19.63
CA LEU A 117 -46.02 -19.49 -21.08
C LEU A 117 -45.16 -20.68 -21.54
N ASP A 118 -45.83 -21.76 -21.95
CA ASP A 118 -45.16 -22.95 -22.49
C ASP A 118 -44.64 -22.69 -23.91
N ILE A 119 -43.40 -23.11 -24.17
CA ILE A 119 -42.76 -23.00 -25.47
C ILE A 119 -42.34 -24.40 -25.91
N THR A 120 -42.96 -24.90 -26.97
CA THR A 120 -42.80 -26.27 -27.50
C THR A 120 -42.18 -26.33 -28.89
N ASP A 121 -42.02 -25.18 -29.56
CA ASP A 121 -41.29 -25.03 -30.84
C ASP A 121 -40.29 -23.86 -30.74
N ASP A 122 -39.41 -23.73 -31.73
CA ASP A 122 -38.28 -22.80 -31.70
C ASP A 122 -38.73 -21.33 -31.74
N VAL A 123 -38.30 -20.53 -30.76
CA VAL A 123 -38.73 -19.13 -30.60
C VAL A 123 -37.58 -18.20 -30.24
N THR A 124 -37.54 -17.02 -30.88
CA THR A 124 -36.75 -15.87 -30.44
C THR A 124 -37.68 -14.80 -29.86
N LEU A 125 -37.50 -14.46 -28.58
CA LEU A 125 -38.16 -13.38 -27.85
C LEU A 125 -37.22 -12.17 -27.75
N PHE A 126 -37.62 -11.03 -28.34
CA PHE A 126 -36.83 -9.80 -28.35
C PHE A 126 -37.58 -8.64 -27.70
N GLY A 127 -37.13 -8.23 -26.51
CA GLY A 127 -37.64 -7.07 -25.81
C GLY A 127 -37.02 -5.74 -26.26
N ALA A 128 -37.62 -4.63 -25.83
CA ALA A 128 -37.11 -3.28 -26.11
C ALA A 128 -35.94 -2.86 -25.17
N GLY A 129 -35.70 -3.62 -24.10
CA GLY A 129 -34.69 -3.37 -23.09
C GLY A 129 -35.14 -3.91 -21.73
N ALA A 130 -34.24 -4.54 -20.97
CA ALA A 130 -34.58 -5.24 -19.72
C ALA A 130 -35.31 -4.34 -18.70
N ASP A 131 -34.98 -3.04 -18.65
CA ASP A 131 -35.64 -2.07 -17.75
C ASP A 131 -37.05 -1.67 -18.18
N THR A 132 -37.44 -1.97 -19.43
CA THR A 132 -38.66 -1.43 -20.04
C THR A 132 -39.62 -2.49 -20.56
N THR A 133 -39.14 -3.70 -20.86
CA THR A 133 -39.97 -4.85 -21.25
C THR A 133 -39.98 -5.84 -20.09
N ILE A 134 -41.09 -5.85 -19.34
CA ILE A 134 -41.25 -6.64 -18.12
C ILE A 134 -42.30 -7.72 -18.36
N ILE A 135 -41.93 -8.98 -18.20
CA ILE A 135 -42.81 -10.14 -18.25
C ILE A 135 -43.03 -10.57 -16.80
N ASP A 136 -44.25 -10.37 -16.31
CA ASP A 136 -44.58 -10.45 -14.90
C ASP A 136 -45.52 -11.63 -14.65
N GLY A 137 -45.02 -12.68 -14.00
CA GLY A 137 -45.77 -13.90 -13.65
C GLY A 137 -46.89 -13.66 -12.64
N ASN A 138 -46.91 -12.48 -11.98
CA ASN A 138 -47.95 -12.08 -11.03
C ASN A 138 -48.18 -13.08 -9.88
N GLN A 139 -47.17 -13.88 -9.59
CA GLN A 139 -47.16 -15.00 -8.64
C GLN A 139 -48.26 -16.05 -8.88
N LEU A 140 -48.78 -16.13 -10.11
CA LEU A 140 -49.87 -17.04 -10.49
C LEU A 140 -49.35 -18.44 -10.81
N ASP A 141 -48.34 -18.52 -11.66
CA ASP A 141 -47.57 -19.71 -12.02
C ASP A 141 -46.12 -19.26 -12.34
N ARG A 142 -45.30 -20.16 -12.88
CA ARG A 142 -44.02 -19.83 -13.52
C ARG A 142 -44.21 -18.81 -14.64
N VAL A 143 -43.14 -18.20 -15.14
CA VAL A 143 -43.26 -17.31 -16.31
C VAL A 143 -43.11 -18.09 -17.61
N PHE A 144 -42.05 -18.89 -17.72
CA PHE A 144 -41.75 -19.65 -18.93
C PHE A 144 -41.45 -21.12 -18.64
N HIS A 145 -42.00 -22.02 -19.45
CA HIS A 145 -41.64 -23.43 -19.48
C HIS A 145 -41.23 -23.84 -20.89
N ILE A 146 -39.95 -24.15 -21.07
CA ILE A 146 -39.37 -24.57 -22.34
C ILE A 146 -39.38 -26.10 -22.39
N ILE A 147 -40.03 -26.67 -23.40
CA ILE A 147 -40.24 -28.12 -23.52
C ILE A 147 -39.57 -28.61 -24.79
N GLY A 148 -38.28 -28.96 -24.69
CA GLY A 148 -37.50 -29.54 -25.80
C GLY A 148 -37.22 -28.60 -27.00
N ALA A 149 -37.53 -27.31 -26.87
CA ALA A 149 -37.39 -26.31 -27.94
C ALA A 149 -36.06 -25.54 -27.87
N ASN A 150 -35.69 -24.87 -28.97
CA ASN A 150 -34.60 -23.90 -29.01
C ASN A 150 -35.16 -22.48 -28.79
N VAL A 151 -34.78 -21.85 -27.69
CA VAL A 151 -35.34 -20.57 -27.26
C VAL A 151 -34.25 -19.55 -26.99
N GLU A 152 -34.40 -18.38 -27.60
CA GLU A 152 -33.61 -17.20 -27.31
C GLU A 152 -34.48 -16.14 -26.63
N ILE A 153 -34.02 -15.64 -25.49
CA ILE A 153 -34.68 -14.58 -24.72
C ILE A 153 -33.70 -13.44 -24.56
N SER A 154 -34.04 -12.25 -25.06
CA SER A 154 -33.16 -11.08 -24.93
C SER A 154 -33.90 -9.79 -24.61
N ASN A 155 -33.22 -8.90 -23.87
CA ASN A 155 -33.67 -7.55 -23.54
C ASN A 155 -34.99 -7.50 -22.77
N VAL A 156 -35.22 -8.46 -21.86
CA VAL A 156 -36.43 -8.53 -21.03
C VAL A 156 -36.12 -8.69 -19.54
N THR A 157 -37.06 -8.28 -18.70
CA THR A 157 -37.13 -8.71 -17.30
C THR A 157 -38.18 -9.81 -17.15
N VAL A 158 -37.82 -10.92 -16.50
CA VAL A 158 -38.72 -12.01 -16.08
C VAL A 158 -38.82 -11.96 -14.56
N ARG A 159 -40.02 -11.71 -14.03
CA ARG A 159 -40.20 -11.56 -12.58
C ARG A 159 -41.50 -12.08 -12.03
N ASN A 160 -41.54 -12.20 -10.71
CA ASN A 160 -42.71 -12.60 -9.93
C ASN A 160 -43.35 -13.91 -10.42
N GLY A 161 -42.59 -14.79 -11.06
CA GLY A 161 -43.05 -16.16 -11.29
C GLY A 161 -43.10 -16.91 -9.95
N ASN A 162 -44.08 -17.78 -9.80
CA ASN A 162 -44.25 -18.62 -8.61
C ASN A 162 -44.87 -19.96 -9.02
N ASP A 163 -44.17 -21.05 -8.83
CA ASP A 163 -44.78 -22.35 -9.05
C ASP A 163 -45.87 -22.67 -8.02
N ASP A 164 -46.88 -23.39 -8.50
CA ASP A 164 -48.18 -23.61 -7.86
C ASP A 164 -48.19 -24.47 -6.58
N GLY A 165 -47.01 -24.87 -6.11
CA GLY A 165 -46.83 -25.62 -4.88
C GLY A 165 -47.26 -27.09 -4.91
N THR A 166 -47.50 -27.68 -6.09
CA THR A 166 -47.65 -29.14 -6.23
C THR A 166 -46.28 -29.85 -6.26
N ALA A 167 -46.24 -31.15 -5.93
CA ALA A 167 -45.00 -31.93 -5.90
C ALA A 167 -44.59 -32.31 -7.33
N ASN A 168 -43.34 -31.99 -7.73
CA ASN A 168 -42.68 -32.22 -9.05
C ASN A 168 -42.63 -31.02 -10.03
N VAL A 169 -42.80 -29.80 -9.55
CA VAL A 169 -42.66 -28.59 -10.37
C VAL A 169 -41.29 -27.93 -10.07
N HIS A 170 -40.67 -27.17 -10.99
CA HIS A 170 -39.36 -26.52 -10.82
C HIS A 170 -39.32 -25.18 -11.58
N GLY A 171 -38.40 -24.26 -11.26
CA GLY A 171 -38.15 -23.07 -12.08
C GLY A 171 -39.17 -21.94 -11.92
N GLY A 172 -39.13 -21.20 -10.82
CA GLY A 172 -40.12 -20.14 -10.53
C GLY A 172 -40.23 -19.06 -11.61
N GLY A 173 -39.11 -18.61 -12.17
CA GLY A 173 -39.09 -17.74 -13.34
C GLY A 173 -39.13 -18.53 -14.65
N VAL A 174 -38.09 -19.34 -14.87
CA VAL A 174 -37.88 -20.10 -16.11
C VAL A 174 -37.58 -21.56 -15.80
N ARG A 175 -38.24 -22.46 -16.51
CA ARG A 175 -37.95 -23.89 -16.52
C ARG A 175 -37.52 -24.34 -17.90
N ASN A 176 -36.30 -24.87 -18.04
CA ASN A 176 -35.80 -25.46 -19.27
C ASN A 176 -35.75 -26.99 -19.19
N ASP A 177 -36.72 -27.65 -19.82
CA ASP A 177 -36.85 -29.10 -19.86
C ASP A 177 -36.32 -29.66 -21.19
N ASN A 178 -35.07 -30.12 -21.18
CA ASN A 178 -34.38 -30.71 -22.33
C ASN A 178 -34.27 -29.79 -23.58
N GLY A 179 -34.53 -28.48 -23.45
CA GLY A 179 -34.38 -27.50 -24.53
C GLY A 179 -32.99 -26.85 -24.59
N LEU A 180 -32.76 -26.06 -25.64
CA LEU A 180 -31.61 -25.15 -25.75
C LEU A 180 -32.07 -23.73 -25.42
N LEU A 181 -31.63 -23.19 -24.28
CA LEU A 181 -32.04 -21.87 -23.80
C LEU A 181 -30.86 -20.90 -23.80
N TYR A 182 -30.97 -19.82 -24.57
CA TYR A 182 -30.03 -18.70 -24.57
C TYR A 182 -30.72 -17.46 -24.00
N ILE A 183 -30.19 -16.91 -22.91
CA ILE A 183 -30.67 -15.69 -22.26
C ILE A 183 -29.59 -14.63 -22.36
N ALA A 184 -29.90 -13.47 -22.95
CA ALA A 184 -28.95 -12.39 -23.14
C ALA A 184 -29.49 -11.01 -22.73
N ASN A 185 -28.67 -10.16 -22.13
CA ASN A 185 -29.04 -8.77 -21.77
C ASN A 185 -30.37 -8.68 -21.02
N SER A 186 -30.62 -9.63 -20.11
CA SER A 186 -31.92 -9.83 -19.48
C SER A 186 -31.79 -9.96 -17.97
N LYS A 187 -32.91 -9.77 -17.27
CA LYS A 187 -32.99 -9.87 -15.81
C LYS A 187 -34.00 -10.92 -15.38
N ILE A 188 -33.58 -11.88 -14.57
CA ILE A 188 -34.45 -12.88 -13.94
C ILE A 188 -34.50 -12.56 -12.44
N THR A 189 -35.59 -11.96 -11.98
CA THR A 189 -35.63 -11.36 -10.64
C THR A 189 -36.92 -11.55 -9.89
N GLU A 190 -36.87 -11.54 -8.56
CA GLU A 190 -38.06 -11.59 -7.70
C GLU A 190 -38.95 -12.82 -7.96
N ASN A 191 -38.39 -13.90 -8.51
CA ASN A 191 -39.12 -15.14 -8.71
C ASN A 191 -39.08 -15.96 -7.42
N LEU A 192 -40.21 -16.60 -7.13
CA LEU A 192 -40.49 -17.27 -5.87
C LEU A 192 -40.88 -18.74 -6.13
N ARG A 193 -40.87 -19.50 -5.04
CA ARG A 193 -41.56 -20.80 -4.90
C ARG A 193 -42.45 -20.70 -3.69
N SER A 194 -43.64 -21.30 -3.71
CA SER A 194 -44.53 -21.33 -2.53
C SER A 194 -44.73 -22.72 -1.89
N GLY A 195 -44.38 -23.82 -2.57
CA GLY A 195 -44.59 -25.20 -2.08
C GLY A 195 -43.35 -25.96 -1.58
N PHE A 196 -43.58 -27.12 -0.96
CA PHE A 196 -42.55 -28.06 -0.49
C PHE A 196 -42.07 -28.97 -1.64
N GLY A 197 -40.78 -28.94 -2.00
CA GLY A 197 -40.13 -30.02 -2.76
C GLY A 197 -39.81 -29.81 -4.26
N GLY A 198 -39.68 -28.58 -4.76
CA GLY A 198 -39.08 -28.30 -6.09
C GLY A 198 -37.83 -27.43 -5.98
N ASP A 199 -37.12 -27.16 -7.07
CA ASP A 199 -35.79 -26.50 -7.13
C ASP A 199 -35.71 -25.37 -8.19
N GLY A 200 -34.76 -24.43 -8.06
CA GLY A 200 -34.50 -23.37 -9.06
C GLY A 200 -35.48 -22.18 -8.95
N GLY A 201 -35.22 -21.22 -8.06
CA GLY A 201 -36.13 -20.08 -7.86
C GLY A 201 -36.22 -19.14 -9.05
N GLY A 202 -35.07 -18.75 -9.60
CA GLY A 202 -35.00 -18.02 -10.87
C GLY A 202 -35.14 -18.97 -12.06
N ILE A 203 -34.18 -19.89 -12.20
CA ILE A 203 -34.03 -20.78 -13.36
C ILE A 203 -33.83 -22.22 -12.89
N TYR A 204 -34.59 -23.15 -13.48
CA TYR A 204 -34.30 -24.58 -13.44
C TYR A 204 -33.88 -25.05 -14.84
N ASN A 205 -32.75 -25.74 -14.95
CA ASN A 205 -32.23 -26.25 -16.21
C ASN A 205 -31.94 -27.77 -16.15
N SER A 206 -32.66 -28.54 -16.97
CA SER A 206 -32.33 -29.95 -17.27
C SER A 206 -31.85 -30.14 -18.73
N GLY A 207 -31.94 -29.10 -19.56
CA GLY A 207 -31.38 -29.04 -20.92
C GLY A 207 -30.03 -28.32 -21.00
N GLN A 208 -29.84 -27.48 -22.02
CA GLN A 208 -28.69 -26.58 -22.10
C GLN A 208 -29.10 -25.13 -21.83
N LEU A 209 -28.35 -24.44 -20.97
CA LEU A 209 -28.52 -23.03 -20.66
C LEU A 209 -27.24 -22.25 -21.01
N THR A 210 -27.38 -21.16 -21.72
CA THR A 210 -26.34 -20.12 -21.80
C THR A 210 -26.93 -18.80 -21.33
N LEU A 211 -26.30 -18.21 -20.32
CA LEU A 211 -26.66 -16.93 -19.74
C LEU A 211 -25.53 -15.94 -20.02
N GLU A 212 -25.81 -14.87 -20.76
CA GLU A 212 -24.82 -13.90 -21.21
C GLU A 212 -25.23 -12.47 -20.90
N ASN A 213 -24.31 -11.65 -20.37
CA ASN A 213 -24.57 -10.22 -20.07
C ASN A 213 -25.88 -9.99 -19.30
N SER A 214 -26.20 -10.89 -18.36
CA SER A 214 -27.52 -10.96 -17.72
C SER A 214 -27.44 -10.99 -16.20
N GLU A 215 -28.57 -10.71 -15.56
CA GLU A 215 -28.72 -10.66 -14.11
C GLU A 215 -29.70 -11.74 -13.62
N VAL A 216 -29.32 -12.54 -12.62
CA VAL A 216 -30.23 -13.42 -11.87
C VAL A 216 -30.20 -13.03 -10.41
N THR A 217 -31.20 -12.25 -9.98
CA THR A 217 -31.13 -11.56 -8.70
C THR A 217 -32.39 -11.67 -7.85
N HIS A 218 -32.29 -11.61 -6.52
CA HIS A 218 -33.45 -11.54 -5.64
C HIS A 218 -34.47 -12.69 -5.82
N ASN A 219 -34.03 -13.86 -6.27
CA ASN A 219 -34.89 -15.03 -6.39
C ASN A 219 -34.87 -15.79 -5.06
N ASN A 220 -36.01 -15.79 -4.37
CA ASN A 220 -36.11 -16.17 -2.96
C ASN A 220 -37.00 -17.40 -2.79
N LEU A 221 -36.56 -18.35 -1.96
CA LEU A 221 -37.26 -19.62 -1.76
C LEU A 221 -37.59 -19.85 -0.27
N PRO A 222 -38.83 -20.23 0.09
CA PRO A 222 -39.17 -20.64 1.43
C PRO A 222 -38.49 -21.97 1.80
N THR A 223 -38.51 -22.28 3.09
CA THR A 223 -37.62 -23.23 3.75
C THR A 223 -37.65 -24.64 3.13
N THR A 224 -36.50 -25.10 2.63
CA THR A 224 -36.05 -26.48 2.24
C THR A 224 -35.60 -26.68 0.79
N VAL A 225 -35.63 -25.64 -0.06
CA VAL A 225 -35.33 -25.74 -1.51
C VAL A 225 -33.87 -25.41 -1.88
N ARG A 226 -33.35 -25.98 -2.98
CA ARG A 226 -32.01 -25.76 -3.56
C ARG A 226 -32.00 -24.80 -4.77
N GLY A 227 -30.92 -24.05 -4.96
CA GLY A 227 -30.67 -23.24 -6.16
C GLY A 227 -31.55 -22.00 -6.24
N GLY A 228 -31.20 -20.96 -5.47
CA GLY A 228 -31.98 -19.72 -5.38
C GLY A 228 -32.11 -19.02 -6.72
N GLY A 229 -30.96 -18.71 -7.31
CA GLY A 229 -30.88 -18.17 -8.66
C GLY A 229 -31.06 -19.29 -9.70
N ILE A 230 -30.13 -20.25 -9.73
CA ILE A 230 -30.06 -21.29 -10.77
C ILE A 230 -29.96 -22.68 -10.13
N TYR A 231 -30.79 -23.60 -10.59
CA TYR A 231 -30.59 -25.04 -10.40
C TYR A 231 -30.25 -25.69 -11.74
N ASN A 232 -29.07 -26.32 -11.82
CA ASN A 232 -28.56 -26.95 -13.03
C ASN A 232 -28.40 -28.47 -12.86
N GLU A 233 -29.19 -29.23 -13.62
CA GLU A 233 -29.09 -30.68 -13.81
C GLU A 233 -28.61 -31.05 -15.22
N GLY A 234 -28.71 -30.11 -16.17
CA GLY A 234 -28.18 -30.23 -17.51
C GLY A 234 -26.79 -29.59 -17.68
N GLU A 235 -26.58 -28.90 -18.78
CA GLU A 235 -25.36 -28.13 -19.06
C GLU A 235 -25.66 -26.64 -18.95
N ALA A 236 -24.84 -25.88 -18.23
CA ALA A 236 -25.01 -24.44 -18.08
C ALA A 236 -23.69 -23.68 -18.29
N SER A 237 -23.77 -22.56 -19.00
CA SER A 237 -22.69 -21.58 -19.13
C SER A 237 -23.18 -20.19 -18.68
N VAL A 238 -22.43 -19.57 -17.78
CA VAL A 238 -22.69 -18.23 -17.24
C VAL A 238 -21.52 -17.33 -17.63
N ILE A 239 -21.78 -16.32 -18.46
CA ILE A 239 -20.75 -15.50 -19.10
C ILE A 239 -21.08 -14.02 -18.89
N ASN A 240 -20.13 -13.20 -18.43
CA ASN A 240 -20.32 -11.75 -18.28
C ASN A 240 -21.58 -11.37 -17.48
N SER A 241 -22.00 -12.23 -16.57
CA SER A 241 -23.31 -12.18 -15.91
C SER A 241 -23.16 -12.08 -14.39
N THR A 242 -24.20 -11.54 -13.75
CA THR A 242 -24.26 -11.35 -12.30
C THR A 242 -25.34 -12.23 -11.69
N ILE A 243 -24.98 -13.02 -10.68
CA ILE A 243 -25.90 -13.81 -9.86
C ILE A 243 -25.79 -13.28 -8.43
N SER A 244 -26.79 -12.54 -7.96
CA SER A 244 -26.70 -11.88 -6.66
C SER A 244 -27.99 -11.86 -5.85
N ASP A 245 -27.86 -11.68 -4.54
CA ASP A 245 -29.00 -11.44 -3.65
C ASP A 245 -30.06 -12.57 -3.66
N ASN A 246 -29.67 -13.79 -4.04
CA ASN A 246 -30.59 -14.93 -4.03
C ASN A 246 -30.53 -15.62 -2.66
N SER A 247 -31.71 -15.95 -2.09
CA SER A 247 -31.83 -16.45 -0.70
C SER A 247 -32.67 -17.73 -0.56
N PRO A 248 -32.14 -18.91 -0.95
CA PRO A 248 -32.74 -20.24 -0.73
C PRO A 248 -32.26 -20.92 0.56
N ALA A 249 -32.70 -22.17 0.78
CA ALA A 249 -32.23 -22.97 1.90
C ALA A 249 -30.84 -23.60 1.66
N VAL A 250 -30.45 -23.91 0.42
CA VAL A 250 -29.15 -24.49 0.03
C VAL A 250 -28.74 -23.98 -1.36
N GLY A 251 -27.46 -23.70 -1.61
CA GLY A 251 -26.97 -23.28 -2.94
C GLY A 251 -27.50 -21.90 -3.32
N GLY A 252 -27.06 -20.87 -2.60
CA GLY A 252 -27.65 -19.54 -2.59
C GLY A 252 -27.83 -18.97 -3.99
N GLY A 253 -26.73 -18.83 -4.72
CA GLY A 253 -26.72 -18.42 -6.11
C GLY A 253 -27.03 -19.58 -7.05
N ILE A 254 -26.18 -20.61 -7.05
CA ILE A 254 -26.25 -21.72 -8.02
C ILE A 254 -26.13 -23.07 -7.32
N TYR A 255 -26.98 -24.02 -7.70
CA TYR A 255 -26.85 -25.44 -7.35
C TYR A 255 -26.62 -26.26 -8.62
N ASN A 256 -25.48 -26.93 -8.72
CA ASN A 256 -25.07 -27.72 -9.89
C ASN A 256 -24.95 -29.20 -9.55
N THR A 257 -25.56 -30.07 -10.36
CA THR A 257 -25.40 -31.54 -10.26
C THR A 257 -24.70 -32.14 -11.49
N ASN A 258 -24.45 -31.35 -12.53
CA ASN A 258 -23.89 -31.80 -13.80
C ASN A 258 -22.81 -30.82 -14.29
N ILE A 259 -22.85 -30.27 -15.51
CA ILE A 259 -21.77 -29.42 -16.05
C ILE A 259 -22.14 -27.94 -15.91
N LEU A 260 -21.28 -27.16 -15.26
CA LEU A 260 -21.38 -25.72 -15.14
C LEU A 260 -20.04 -25.02 -15.45
N SER A 261 -20.07 -24.03 -16.35
CA SER A 261 -18.98 -23.07 -16.55
C SER A 261 -19.42 -21.67 -16.14
N VAL A 262 -18.56 -20.97 -15.39
CA VAL A 262 -18.74 -19.56 -15.00
C VAL A 262 -17.51 -18.78 -15.43
N SER A 263 -17.69 -17.77 -16.27
CA SER A 263 -16.59 -16.99 -16.84
C SER A 263 -16.87 -15.49 -16.86
N ASN A 264 -15.90 -14.67 -16.46
CA ASN A 264 -16.03 -13.21 -16.45
C ASN A 264 -17.27 -12.74 -15.67
N SER A 265 -17.62 -13.45 -14.61
CA SER A 265 -18.92 -13.33 -13.94
C SER A 265 -18.78 -13.01 -12.46
N THR A 266 -19.86 -12.47 -11.90
CA THR A 266 -19.93 -12.09 -10.48
C THR A 266 -21.00 -12.91 -9.77
N ILE A 267 -20.62 -13.62 -8.71
CA ILE A 267 -21.53 -14.33 -7.80
C ILE A 267 -21.43 -13.66 -6.44
N ASP A 268 -22.35 -12.76 -6.13
CA ASP A 268 -22.22 -11.85 -4.99
C ASP A 268 -23.43 -11.86 -4.05
N ASN A 269 -23.18 -11.75 -2.74
CA ASN A 269 -24.23 -11.55 -1.74
C ASN A 269 -25.37 -12.58 -1.78
N ASN A 270 -25.08 -13.82 -2.17
CA ASN A 270 -26.07 -14.89 -2.12
C ASN A 270 -26.04 -15.56 -0.73
N PHE A 271 -27.22 -15.96 -0.27
CA PHE A 271 -27.42 -16.48 1.09
C PHE A 271 -28.02 -17.88 1.02
N ALA A 272 -27.45 -18.85 1.74
CA ALA A 272 -28.03 -20.19 1.84
C ALA A 272 -28.22 -20.59 3.30
N ARG A 273 -29.45 -20.82 3.75
CA ARG A 273 -29.73 -21.10 5.18
C ARG A 273 -28.96 -22.28 5.80
N PHE A 274 -28.48 -23.23 5.01
CA PHE A 274 -27.79 -24.42 5.52
C PHE A 274 -26.39 -24.66 4.91
N THR A 275 -26.23 -24.64 3.59
CA THR A 275 -24.93 -24.91 2.94
C THR A 275 -24.80 -24.26 1.56
N GLY A 276 -23.57 -23.81 1.24
CA GLY A 276 -23.15 -23.28 -0.08
C GLY A 276 -23.79 -21.95 -0.46
N GLY A 277 -23.32 -20.84 0.12
CA GLY A 277 -23.89 -19.50 -0.10
C GLY A 277 -23.80 -19.06 -1.56
N GLY A 278 -22.65 -19.26 -2.21
CA GLY A 278 -22.48 -18.88 -3.63
C GLY A 278 -22.89 -20.01 -4.56
N ILE A 279 -22.01 -21.02 -4.70
CA ILE A 279 -22.20 -22.17 -5.58
C ILE A 279 -22.11 -23.48 -4.79
N THR A 280 -23.09 -24.35 -4.95
CA THR A 280 -22.98 -25.76 -4.55
C THR A 280 -22.75 -26.63 -5.79
N ASN A 281 -21.70 -27.46 -5.77
CA ASN A 281 -21.40 -28.46 -6.78
C ASN A 281 -21.56 -29.87 -6.18
N ASP A 282 -22.59 -30.58 -6.61
CA ASP A 282 -23.02 -31.86 -6.05
C ASP A 282 -22.82 -33.00 -7.06
N GLY A 283 -21.67 -33.67 -7.00
CA GLY A 283 -21.29 -34.72 -7.96
C GLY A 283 -21.02 -34.23 -9.40
N GLY A 284 -21.27 -32.95 -9.68
CA GLY A 284 -21.06 -32.31 -10.98
C GLY A 284 -19.61 -31.87 -11.27
N THR A 285 -19.42 -31.27 -12.44
CA THR A 285 -18.20 -30.59 -12.87
C THR A 285 -18.44 -29.09 -12.95
N LEU A 286 -17.62 -28.33 -12.23
CA LEU A 286 -17.63 -26.86 -12.18
C LEU A 286 -16.30 -26.30 -12.67
N ALA A 287 -16.34 -25.38 -13.63
CA ALA A 287 -15.21 -24.55 -14.02
C ALA A 287 -15.53 -23.08 -13.75
N VAL A 288 -14.68 -22.39 -12.99
CA VAL A 288 -14.78 -20.96 -12.72
C VAL A 288 -13.53 -20.28 -13.22
N THR A 289 -13.69 -19.33 -14.13
CA THR A 289 -12.56 -18.63 -14.78
C THR A 289 -12.76 -17.13 -14.74
N THR A 290 -11.73 -16.36 -14.35
CA THR A 290 -11.74 -14.90 -14.49
C THR A 290 -12.97 -14.25 -13.83
N SER A 291 -13.38 -14.75 -12.67
CA SER A 291 -14.66 -14.39 -12.03
C SER A 291 -14.48 -13.91 -10.59
N SER A 292 -15.52 -13.29 -10.03
CA SER A 292 -15.56 -12.90 -8.61
C SER A 292 -16.65 -13.67 -7.88
N LEU A 293 -16.32 -14.27 -6.74
CA LEU A 293 -17.28 -14.88 -5.82
C LEU A 293 -17.15 -14.21 -4.45
N SER A 294 -18.06 -13.29 -4.15
CA SER A 294 -17.91 -12.40 -3.01
C SER A 294 -19.12 -12.36 -2.08
N ASN A 295 -18.88 -12.12 -0.80
CA ASN A 295 -19.92 -11.81 0.19
C ASN A 295 -21.05 -12.85 0.32
N ASN A 296 -20.83 -14.09 -0.11
CA ASN A 296 -21.84 -15.13 0.00
C ASN A 296 -21.86 -15.70 1.43
N SER A 297 -23.04 -16.01 1.96
CA SER A 297 -23.23 -16.22 3.41
C SER A 297 -23.98 -17.50 3.79
N GLU A 298 -23.79 -17.91 5.05
CA GLU A 298 -24.32 -19.14 5.71
C GLU A 298 -23.85 -20.46 5.05
N GLY A 299 -22.85 -20.36 4.18
CA GLY A 299 -22.19 -21.49 3.54
C GLY A 299 -21.02 -21.01 2.69
N ALA A 300 -20.07 -21.90 2.40
CA ALA A 300 -18.88 -21.54 1.63
C ALA A 300 -19.26 -20.83 0.32
N GLY A 301 -18.45 -19.88 -0.11
CA GLY A 301 -18.54 -19.30 -1.45
C GLY A 301 -18.67 -20.39 -2.53
N ILE A 302 -17.91 -21.48 -2.38
CA ILE A 302 -18.10 -22.73 -3.14
C ILE A 302 -18.14 -23.93 -2.20
N HIS A 303 -19.16 -24.79 -2.34
CA HIS A 303 -19.22 -26.10 -1.66
C HIS A 303 -19.23 -27.25 -2.67
N ASN A 304 -18.17 -28.05 -2.68
CA ASN A 304 -18.04 -29.26 -3.49
C ASN A 304 -18.31 -30.53 -2.66
N LEU A 305 -19.27 -31.36 -3.08
CA LEU A 305 -19.62 -32.61 -2.40
C LEU A 305 -19.87 -33.76 -3.39
N ASN A 306 -20.08 -34.97 -2.84
CA ASN A 306 -20.37 -36.20 -3.60
C ASN A 306 -19.38 -36.49 -4.74
N PHE A 307 -18.09 -36.32 -4.47
CA PHE A 307 -17.00 -36.54 -5.43
C PHE A 307 -16.99 -35.62 -6.66
N GLY A 308 -17.63 -34.45 -6.58
CA GLY A 308 -17.62 -33.46 -7.66
C GLY A 308 -16.22 -32.93 -8.01
N ILE A 309 -16.10 -32.34 -9.20
CA ILE A 309 -14.85 -31.79 -9.75
C ILE A 309 -15.00 -30.27 -9.87
N VAL A 310 -14.07 -29.52 -9.27
CA VAL A 310 -14.04 -28.06 -9.32
C VAL A 310 -12.68 -27.59 -9.80
N THR A 311 -12.67 -26.74 -10.84
CA THR A 311 -11.47 -26.03 -11.31
C THR A 311 -11.72 -24.53 -11.24
N ILE A 312 -10.79 -23.79 -10.63
CA ILE A 312 -10.89 -22.35 -10.42
C ILE A 312 -9.60 -21.73 -10.96
N SER A 313 -9.72 -20.76 -11.86
CA SER A 313 -8.58 -20.02 -12.38
C SER A 313 -8.81 -18.54 -12.58
N ASN A 314 -7.78 -17.71 -12.35
CA ASN A 314 -7.84 -16.25 -12.51
C ASN A 314 -9.00 -15.62 -11.72
N THR A 315 -9.43 -16.23 -10.61
CA THR A 315 -10.68 -15.92 -9.92
C THR A 315 -10.40 -15.42 -8.52
N THR A 316 -11.24 -14.50 -8.05
CA THR A 316 -11.17 -13.99 -6.67
C THR A 316 -12.36 -14.50 -5.87
N ILE A 317 -12.06 -15.12 -4.71
CA ILE A 317 -13.05 -15.61 -3.75
C ILE A 317 -12.84 -14.84 -2.46
N SER A 318 -13.75 -13.92 -2.12
CA SER A 318 -13.52 -12.99 -1.02
C SER A 318 -14.74 -12.65 -0.18
N GLY A 319 -14.54 -12.32 1.10
CA GLY A 319 -15.61 -11.87 1.99
C GLY A 319 -16.74 -12.89 2.23
N ASN A 320 -16.57 -14.16 1.83
CA ASN A 320 -17.60 -15.17 2.01
C ASN A 320 -17.61 -15.67 3.46
N THR A 321 -18.79 -15.96 4.00
CA THR A 321 -19.01 -16.29 5.41
C THR A 321 -19.67 -17.67 5.57
N GLY A 322 -19.02 -18.57 6.31
CA GLY A 322 -19.51 -19.92 6.61
C GLY A 322 -20.05 -20.05 8.04
N PHE A 323 -21.12 -20.82 8.21
CA PHE A 323 -21.68 -21.19 9.51
C PHE A 323 -21.68 -22.73 9.70
N ASP A 324 -21.56 -23.21 10.95
CA ASP A 324 -21.52 -24.64 11.33
C ASP A 324 -20.55 -25.51 10.50
N ALA A 325 -21.09 -26.21 9.49
CA ALA A 325 -20.36 -27.10 8.60
C ALA A 325 -20.07 -26.43 7.24
N GLY A 326 -20.10 -25.12 7.13
CA GLY A 326 -19.60 -24.37 5.97
C GLY A 326 -18.18 -23.88 6.22
N GLY A 327 -17.24 -24.15 5.29
CA GLY A 327 -16.03 -23.32 5.20
C GLY A 327 -16.41 -21.89 4.80
N GLY A 328 -15.52 -20.90 4.95
CA GLY A 328 -15.82 -19.52 4.53
C GLY A 328 -15.73 -19.34 3.02
N GLY A 329 -14.54 -19.53 2.44
CA GLY A 329 -14.29 -19.38 1.00
C GLY A 329 -14.72 -20.60 0.20
N VAL A 330 -14.05 -21.74 0.43
CA VAL A 330 -14.31 -23.01 -0.28
C VAL A 330 -14.37 -24.17 0.70
N ARG A 331 -15.38 -25.04 0.53
CA ARG A 331 -15.46 -26.34 1.20
C ARG A 331 -15.43 -27.44 0.17
N ASN A 332 -14.41 -28.30 0.21
CA ASN A 332 -14.32 -29.51 -0.61
C ASN A 332 -14.49 -30.75 0.27
N SER A 333 -15.69 -31.32 0.35
CA SER A 333 -15.98 -32.43 1.27
C SER A 333 -15.23 -33.72 0.90
N GLU A 334 -15.40 -34.19 -0.34
CA GLU A 334 -14.89 -35.49 -0.82
C GLU A 334 -14.45 -35.45 -2.30
N GLY A 335 -14.49 -34.27 -2.93
CA GLY A 335 -14.25 -34.10 -4.36
C GLY A 335 -12.82 -33.71 -4.73
N THR A 336 -12.63 -33.30 -5.97
CA THR A 336 -11.35 -32.76 -6.46
C THR A 336 -11.48 -31.27 -6.70
N LEU A 337 -10.60 -30.49 -6.07
CA LEU A 337 -10.49 -29.04 -6.24
C LEU A 337 -9.11 -28.70 -6.83
N THR A 338 -9.10 -27.95 -7.93
CA THR A 338 -7.88 -27.38 -8.52
C THR A 338 -8.01 -25.86 -8.53
N LEU A 339 -7.11 -25.19 -7.83
CA LEU A 339 -7.01 -23.72 -7.75
C LEU A 339 -5.73 -23.28 -8.45
N VAL A 340 -5.86 -22.43 -9.47
CA VAL A 340 -4.74 -21.96 -10.28
C VAL A 340 -4.79 -20.45 -10.39
N ASN A 341 -3.69 -19.73 -10.15
CA ASN A 341 -3.60 -18.30 -10.47
C ASN A 341 -4.77 -17.46 -9.91
N SER A 342 -5.19 -17.77 -8.69
CA SER A 342 -6.42 -17.25 -8.09
C SER A 342 -6.15 -16.74 -6.67
N THR A 343 -6.99 -15.82 -6.20
CA THR A 343 -6.90 -15.23 -4.87
C THR A 343 -8.08 -15.65 -4.00
N VAL A 344 -7.83 -16.22 -2.82
CA VAL A 344 -8.84 -16.57 -1.81
C VAL A 344 -8.55 -15.75 -0.56
N SER A 345 -9.31 -14.67 -0.33
CA SER A 345 -8.93 -13.68 0.67
C SER A 345 -10.09 -13.06 1.44
N GLY A 346 -9.91 -12.82 2.74
CA GLY A 346 -10.92 -12.16 3.57
C GLY A 346 -12.18 -13.00 3.83
N ASN A 347 -12.14 -14.32 3.63
CA ASN A 347 -13.28 -15.20 3.91
C ASN A 347 -13.27 -15.62 5.38
N SER A 348 -14.45 -15.80 5.99
CA SER A 348 -14.57 -16.17 7.40
C SER A 348 -15.49 -17.36 7.67
N SER A 349 -15.26 -18.08 8.75
CA SER A 349 -16.18 -19.10 9.25
C SER A 349 -16.21 -19.13 10.77
N GLN A 350 -17.39 -19.36 11.35
CA GLN A 350 -17.57 -19.37 12.81
C GLN A 350 -17.01 -20.64 13.45
N ASN A 351 -17.32 -21.80 12.88
CA ASN A 351 -17.02 -23.12 13.45
C ASN A 351 -16.17 -23.99 12.50
N ASN A 352 -15.54 -23.38 11.50
CA ASN A 352 -14.76 -24.08 10.47
C ASN A 352 -13.61 -23.21 9.92
N ILE A 353 -12.90 -23.71 8.92
CA ILE A 353 -11.82 -23.00 8.22
C ILE A 353 -12.38 -21.82 7.43
N GLY A 354 -11.74 -20.65 7.56
CA GLY A 354 -12.12 -19.43 6.85
C GLY A 354 -11.89 -19.51 5.35
N GLY A 355 -10.72 -19.94 4.90
CA GLY A 355 -10.31 -19.95 3.49
C GLY A 355 -10.80 -21.20 2.77
N ILE A 356 -10.05 -22.31 2.89
CA ILE A 356 -10.34 -23.57 2.20
C ILE A 356 -10.37 -24.74 3.19
N ALA A 357 -11.57 -25.29 3.42
CA ALA A 357 -11.77 -26.53 4.15
C ALA A 357 -11.73 -27.73 3.19
N ASN A 358 -10.69 -28.58 3.24
CA ASN A 358 -10.56 -29.71 2.33
C ASN A 358 -10.61 -31.08 3.03
N GLY A 359 -11.50 -31.96 2.55
CA GLY A 359 -11.59 -33.38 2.89
C GLY A 359 -11.35 -34.31 1.69
N GLY A 360 -11.14 -33.76 0.49
CA GLY A 360 -10.85 -34.50 -0.75
C GLY A 360 -9.44 -34.23 -1.30
N ASN A 361 -9.30 -34.26 -2.63
CA ASN A 361 -8.05 -33.89 -3.32
C ASN A 361 -8.02 -32.38 -3.59
N LEU A 362 -6.92 -31.72 -3.24
CA LEU A 362 -6.70 -30.30 -3.50
C LEU A 362 -5.34 -30.07 -4.17
N PHE A 363 -5.35 -29.36 -5.29
CA PHE A 363 -4.17 -28.85 -5.98
C PHE A 363 -4.20 -27.34 -6.00
N VAL A 364 -3.13 -26.69 -5.51
CA VAL A 364 -3.00 -25.22 -5.49
C VAL A 364 -1.74 -24.82 -6.23
N ILE A 365 -1.90 -23.99 -7.28
CA ILE A 365 -0.81 -23.61 -8.18
C ILE A 365 -0.82 -22.10 -8.38
N ASN A 366 0.30 -21.43 -8.13
CA ASN A 366 0.45 -19.98 -8.33
C ASN A 366 -0.74 -19.19 -7.76
N SER A 367 -1.22 -19.53 -6.57
CA SER A 367 -2.40 -18.89 -5.98
C SER A 367 -2.06 -18.25 -4.64
N THR A 368 -2.90 -17.31 -4.20
CA THR A 368 -2.74 -16.58 -2.94
C THR A 368 -3.93 -16.88 -2.03
N ILE A 369 -3.67 -17.43 -0.84
CA ILE A 369 -4.68 -17.73 0.20
C ILE A 369 -4.33 -16.92 1.44
N SER A 370 -5.05 -15.83 1.70
CA SER A 370 -4.63 -14.88 2.73
C SER A 370 -5.73 -14.15 3.44
N ASN A 371 -5.46 -13.61 4.64
CA ASN A 371 -6.42 -12.82 5.40
C ASN A 371 -7.76 -13.54 5.68
N ASN A 372 -7.80 -14.88 5.64
CA ASN A 372 -8.99 -15.63 5.94
C ASN A 372 -9.07 -15.92 7.44
N THR A 373 -10.29 -15.95 7.99
CA THR A 373 -10.53 -16.00 9.43
C THR A 373 -11.34 -17.24 9.83
N SER A 374 -10.85 -18.01 10.79
CA SER A 374 -11.64 -18.94 11.59
C SER A 374 -11.88 -18.31 12.96
N GLU A 375 -13.15 -18.11 13.34
CA GLU A 375 -13.50 -17.65 14.70
C GLU A 375 -13.30 -18.75 15.74
N GLU A 376 -13.28 -20.02 15.31
CA GLU A 376 -12.90 -21.15 16.14
C GLU A 376 -11.37 -21.15 16.30
N ALA A 377 -10.90 -20.81 17.49
CA ALA A 377 -9.48 -20.63 17.80
C ALA A 377 -8.60 -21.88 17.60
N SER A 378 -9.22 -23.06 17.47
CA SER A 378 -8.51 -24.34 17.27
C SER A 378 -8.29 -24.71 15.81
N LEU A 379 -8.83 -23.92 14.87
CA LEU A 379 -8.80 -24.19 13.44
C LEU A 379 -8.05 -23.10 12.68
N ALA A 380 -7.34 -23.48 11.62
CA ALA A 380 -6.66 -22.53 10.74
C ALA A 380 -7.65 -21.61 10.01
N GLY A 381 -7.24 -20.37 9.80
CA GLY A 381 -7.96 -19.44 8.94
C GLY A 381 -7.76 -19.77 7.47
N GLY A 382 -6.57 -20.24 7.07
CA GLY A 382 -6.17 -20.39 5.67
C GLY A 382 -6.67 -21.67 5.01
N LEU A 383 -5.92 -22.77 5.18
CA LEU A 383 -6.12 -24.03 4.48
C LEU A 383 -6.15 -25.23 5.44
N SER A 384 -7.02 -26.21 5.22
CA SER A 384 -6.98 -27.48 5.97
C SER A 384 -6.94 -28.74 5.09
N GLY A 385 -6.65 -29.88 5.72
CA GLY A 385 -6.69 -31.20 5.08
C GLY A 385 -5.44 -31.53 4.26
N THR A 386 -5.55 -32.46 3.30
CA THR A 386 -4.43 -32.84 2.43
C THR A 386 -4.39 -32.00 1.16
N ALA A 387 -3.29 -31.33 0.86
CA ALA A 387 -3.16 -30.52 -0.35
C ALA A 387 -1.79 -30.66 -1.00
N ASP A 388 -1.75 -30.65 -2.34
CA ASP A 388 -0.52 -30.52 -3.12
C ASP A 388 -0.40 -29.05 -3.57
N VAL A 389 0.59 -28.33 -3.06
CA VAL A 389 0.75 -26.88 -3.25
C VAL A 389 2.04 -26.60 -4.02
N LYS A 390 2.01 -25.72 -5.02
CA LYS A 390 3.21 -25.30 -5.78
C LYS A 390 3.13 -23.82 -6.12
N GLY A 391 4.25 -23.09 -5.99
CA GLY A 391 4.34 -21.71 -6.45
C GLY A 391 3.37 -20.76 -5.75
N SER A 392 2.83 -21.09 -4.58
CA SER A 392 1.67 -20.39 -3.98
C SER A 392 1.99 -19.75 -2.63
N ILE A 393 1.25 -18.69 -2.29
CA ILE A 393 1.33 -18.00 -1.00
C ILE A 393 0.16 -18.44 -0.12
N ILE A 394 0.43 -18.87 1.11
CA ILE A 394 -0.56 -18.95 2.19
C ILE A 394 -0.06 -18.03 3.31
N ALA A 395 -0.77 -16.94 3.60
CA ALA A 395 -0.24 -15.92 4.51
C ALA A 395 -1.32 -15.13 5.26
N ASN A 396 -0.98 -14.60 6.44
CA ASN A 396 -1.82 -13.66 7.19
C ASN A 396 -3.22 -14.20 7.53
N ASN A 397 -3.40 -15.52 7.63
CA ASN A 397 -4.67 -16.10 8.05
C ASN A 397 -4.76 -16.17 9.58
N SER A 398 -5.97 -16.14 10.15
CA SER A 398 -6.13 -16.20 11.60
C SER A 398 -5.71 -17.58 12.15
N ASN A 399 -5.19 -17.61 13.38
CA ASN A 399 -4.73 -18.79 14.12
C ASN A 399 -3.53 -19.53 13.49
N ALA A 400 -3.69 -20.01 12.26
CA ALA A 400 -2.68 -20.70 11.46
C ALA A 400 -2.97 -20.54 9.97
N ASP A 401 -1.92 -20.49 9.16
CA ASP A 401 -2.01 -20.57 7.70
C ASP A 401 -2.49 -21.96 7.23
N CYS A 402 -2.01 -23.04 7.86
CA CYS A 402 -2.43 -24.41 7.55
C CYS A 402 -2.80 -25.27 8.77
N ASP A 403 -3.87 -26.05 8.64
CA ASP A 403 -4.29 -27.13 9.55
C ASP A 403 -4.47 -28.43 8.77
N GLY A 404 -3.35 -29.05 8.39
CA GLY A 404 -3.37 -30.22 7.51
C GLY A 404 -2.00 -30.70 7.04
N MET A 405 -2.01 -31.69 6.14
CA MET A 405 -0.79 -32.23 5.54
C MET A 405 -0.59 -31.62 4.14
N ILE A 406 0.38 -30.75 4.03
CA ILE A 406 0.77 -30.15 2.75
C ILE A 406 1.89 -30.97 2.11
N THR A 407 1.70 -31.37 0.85
CA THR A 407 2.78 -31.82 -0.01
C THR A 407 3.38 -30.60 -0.70
N ASP A 408 4.60 -30.24 -0.33
CA ASP A 408 5.33 -29.15 -0.96
C ASP A 408 5.81 -29.55 -2.36
N GLY A 409 5.17 -28.99 -3.39
CA GLY A 409 5.55 -29.09 -4.80
C GLY A 409 6.69 -28.15 -5.21
N GLY A 410 7.20 -27.34 -4.27
CA GLY A 410 8.27 -26.37 -4.42
C GLY A 410 7.77 -24.95 -4.62
N TYR A 411 8.61 -23.99 -4.19
CA TYR A 411 8.41 -22.55 -4.35
C TYR A 411 7.13 -22.03 -3.69
N ASN A 412 6.78 -22.53 -2.52
CA ASN A 412 5.66 -22.03 -1.73
C ASN A 412 6.15 -21.14 -0.60
N LEU A 413 5.36 -20.13 -0.26
CA LEU A 413 5.59 -19.23 0.86
C LEU A 413 4.47 -19.37 1.89
N ASP A 414 4.89 -19.45 3.15
CA ASP A 414 4.04 -19.54 4.34
C ASP A 414 4.45 -18.43 5.31
N SER A 415 3.51 -17.69 5.89
CA SER A 415 3.85 -16.55 6.74
C SER A 415 4.19 -16.93 8.18
N ASP A 416 3.66 -18.05 8.68
CA ASP A 416 3.78 -18.44 10.09
C ASP A 416 4.43 -19.82 10.32
N GLY A 417 4.71 -20.56 9.24
CA GLY A 417 5.42 -21.85 9.26
C GLY A 417 4.51 -23.05 9.51
N THR A 418 3.20 -22.87 9.66
CA THR A 418 2.25 -23.94 9.97
C THR A 418 2.03 -24.90 8.79
N CYS A 419 2.30 -24.47 7.56
CA CYS A 419 2.19 -25.29 6.35
C CYS A 419 3.40 -26.21 6.11
N ASN A 420 4.51 -26.02 6.82
CA ASN A 420 5.76 -26.79 6.66
C ASN A 420 6.31 -26.80 5.23
N VAL A 421 6.22 -25.68 4.51
CA VAL A 421 6.79 -25.50 3.16
C VAL A 421 8.22 -24.96 3.20
N SER A 422 8.88 -24.89 2.05
CA SER A 422 10.29 -24.52 1.94
C SER A 422 10.67 -23.09 2.37
N LEU A 423 9.74 -22.12 2.33
CA LEU A 423 10.00 -20.72 2.66
C LEU A 423 8.98 -20.24 3.69
N THR A 424 9.47 -19.83 4.86
CA THR A 424 8.67 -19.18 5.90
C THR A 424 9.14 -17.75 6.10
N ALA A 425 8.32 -16.78 5.71
CA ALA A 425 8.62 -15.36 5.78
C ALA A 425 7.34 -14.52 5.62
N ASP A 426 7.37 -13.27 6.08
CA ASP A 426 6.30 -12.33 5.75
C ASP A 426 6.23 -12.14 4.22
N SER A 427 5.06 -12.40 3.66
CA SER A 427 4.76 -12.26 2.24
C SER A 427 4.83 -10.82 1.73
N LEU A 428 4.70 -9.82 2.61
CA LEU A 428 4.54 -8.40 2.25
C LEU A 428 3.46 -8.18 1.19
N LEU A 429 2.31 -8.86 1.35
CA LEU A 429 1.13 -8.65 0.50
C LEU A 429 0.47 -7.31 0.81
N ALA A 430 0.07 -6.58 -0.24
CA ALA A 430 -0.83 -5.43 -0.12
C ALA A 430 -2.28 -5.87 0.17
N LEU A 431 -3.17 -4.89 0.39
CA LEU A 431 -4.61 -5.13 0.53
C LEU A 431 -5.21 -5.72 -0.75
N LEU A 432 -6.32 -6.45 -0.60
CA LEU A 432 -7.10 -6.92 -1.75
C LEU A 432 -7.77 -5.72 -2.42
N THR A 433 -7.33 -5.39 -3.63
CA THR A 433 -7.86 -4.26 -4.40
C THR A 433 -7.81 -4.57 -5.89
N ASN A 434 -8.30 -3.64 -6.72
CA ASN A 434 -8.17 -3.74 -8.16
C ASN A 434 -6.77 -3.30 -8.60
N ASN A 435 -5.81 -4.24 -8.67
CA ASN A 435 -4.46 -3.99 -9.21
C ASN A 435 -4.38 -4.24 -10.73
N GLY A 436 -5.49 -4.02 -11.44
CA GLY A 436 -5.63 -4.31 -12.86
C GLY A 436 -6.10 -5.75 -13.16
N GLY A 437 -6.48 -5.98 -14.42
CA GLY A 437 -7.10 -7.22 -14.86
C GLY A 437 -8.61 -7.29 -14.54
N ALA A 438 -9.20 -8.47 -14.71
CA ALA A 438 -10.65 -8.66 -14.61
C ALA A 438 -11.17 -8.95 -13.18
N THR A 439 -10.27 -9.21 -12.22
CA THR A 439 -10.61 -9.54 -10.82
C THR A 439 -9.63 -8.89 -9.86
N GLN A 440 -10.07 -8.54 -8.65
CA GLN A 440 -9.20 -7.98 -7.60
C GLN A 440 -8.07 -8.96 -7.20
N THR A 441 -6.89 -8.45 -6.87
CA THR A 441 -5.71 -9.25 -6.49
C THR A 441 -5.03 -8.62 -5.26
N GLN A 442 -4.01 -9.29 -4.72
CA GLN A 442 -3.11 -8.71 -3.70
C GLN A 442 -1.73 -8.57 -4.30
N ALA A 443 -1.27 -7.33 -4.47
CA ALA A 443 0.05 -7.03 -5.01
C ALA A 443 1.17 -7.45 -4.03
N LEU A 444 2.33 -7.82 -4.57
CA LEU A 444 3.55 -8.01 -3.79
C LEU A 444 4.20 -6.65 -3.56
N GLN A 445 4.48 -6.29 -2.30
CA GLN A 445 5.25 -5.09 -2.00
C GLN A 445 6.74 -5.32 -2.30
N TYR A 446 7.46 -4.23 -2.53
CA TYR A 446 8.91 -4.29 -2.76
C TYR A 446 9.66 -4.97 -1.61
N GLY A 447 10.67 -5.76 -1.96
CA GLY A 447 11.41 -6.58 -1.00
C GLY A 447 10.67 -7.83 -0.55
N SER A 448 9.47 -8.11 -1.10
CA SER A 448 8.75 -9.35 -0.81
C SER A 448 9.63 -10.56 -1.12
N PRO A 449 9.73 -11.54 -0.19
CA PRO A 449 10.45 -12.78 -0.43
C PRO A 449 9.76 -13.70 -1.44
N ALA A 450 8.59 -13.33 -1.96
CA ALA A 450 7.90 -14.02 -3.05
C ALA A 450 8.43 -13.65 -4.45
N ILE A 451 9.14 -12.52 -4.58
CA ILE A 451 9.58 -11.97 -5.87
C ILE A 451 10.72 -12.80 -6.47
N ASP A 452 10.64 -13.13 -7.77
CA ASP A 452 11.64 -13.81 -8.60
C ASP A 452 12.07 -15.21 -8.10
N GLN A 453 11.26 -15.88 -7.27
CA GLN A 453 11.68 -17.13 -6.62
C GLN A 453 11.53 -18.37 -7.51
N ILE A 454 10.62 -18.36 -8.48
CA ILE A 454 10.40 -19.49 -9.38
C ILE A 454 11.29 -19.30 -10.62
N PRO A 455 12.26 -20.19 -10.91
CA PRO A 455 13.09 -20.05 -12.10
C PRO A 455 12.24 -19.96 -13.37
N ALA A 456 12.61 -19.09 -14.32
CA ALA A 456 11.83 -18.81 -15.54
C ALA A 456 11.41 -20.08 -16.33
N ASN A 457 12.21 -21.15 -16.30
CA ASN A 457 11.91 -22.42 -16.96
C ASN A 457 10.99 -23.36 -16.16
N GLN A 458 10.56 -22.96 -14.96
CA GLN A 458 9.71 -23.74 -14.04
C GLN A 458 8.37 -23.07 -13.72
N CYS A 459 8.09 -21.91 -14.32
CA CYS A 459 6.82 -21.22 -14.20
C CYS A 459 5.68 -22.13 -14.69
N ALA A 460 4.70 -22.35 -13.81
CA ALA A 460 3.64 -23.32 -14.07
C ALA A 460 2.53 -22.74 -14.97
N VAL A 461 2.40 -21.40 -14.99
CA VAL A 461 1.42 -20.64 -15.78
C VAL A 461 2.13 -19.52 -16.55
N ALA A 462 1.57 -19.13 -17.69
CA ALA A 462 2.17 -18.15 -18.61
C ALA A 462 1.91 -16.69 -18.21
N THR A 463 0.86 -16.45 -17.43
CA THR A 463 0.47 -15.13 -16.93
C THR A 463 0.06 -15.22 -15.46
N ASP A 464 0.08 -14.09 -14.76
CA ASP A 464 -0.53 -13.92 -13.44
C ASP A 464 -2.06 -13.74 -13.53
N GLN A 465 -2.74 -13.58 -12.39
CA GLN A 465 -4.21 -13.51 -12.33
C GLN A 465 -4.79 -12.38 -13.19
N ARG A 466 -4.02 -11.31 -13.38
CA ARG A 466 -4.42 -10.11 -14.11
C ARG A 466 -4.21 -10.27 -15.62
N GLY A 467 -3.41 -11.25 -16.02
CA GLY A 467 -2.98 -11.45 -17.40
C GLY A 467 -1.56 -10.92 -17.69
N VAL A 468 -0.82 -10.45 -16.68
CA VAL A 468 0.58 -10.01 -16.85
C VAL A 468 1.46 -11.22 -17.14
N THR A 469 2.29 -11.13 -18.17
CA THR A 469 3.15 -12.25 -18.59
C THR A 469 4.19 -12.60 -17.54
N ARG A 470 4.48 -13.89 -17.40
CA ARG A 470 5.50 -14.39 -16.47
C ARG A 470 6.74 -14.89 -17.22
N PRO A 471 7.98 -14.58 -16.80
CA PRO A 471 8.34 -13.66 -15.72
C PRO A 471 8.37 -12.18 -16.17
N GLN A 472 8.20 -11.23 -15.25
CA GLN A 472 8.55 -9.80 -15.45
C GLN A 472 9.93 -9.45 -14.88
N GLY A 473 10.57 -10.35 -14.13
CA GLY A 473 11.93 -10.24 -13.63
C GLY A 473 12.84 -11.41 -14.03
N ALA A 474 13.75 -11.78 -13.12
CA ALA A 474 14.66 -12.91 -13.32
C ALA A 474 13.96 -14.28 -13.21
N GLY A 475 12.81 -14.32 -12.55
CA GLY A 475 11.98 -15.50 -12.31
C GLY A 475 10.51 -15.10 -12.21
N CYS A 476 9.65 -16.09 -12.04
CA CYS A 476 8.24 -15.84 -11.76
C CYS A 476 8.03 -15.76 -10.26
N ASP A 477 7.04 -14.98 -9.87
CA ASP A 477 6.74 -14.80 -8.46
C ASP A 477 5.89 -15.93 -7.88
N ILE A 478 6.06 -16.15 -6.58
CA ILE A 478 5.18 -17.00 -5.80
C ILE A 478 3.83 -16.29 -5.64
N GLY A 479 2.73 -17.03 -5.81
CA GLY A 479 1.37 -16.51 -5.64
C GLY A 479 0.67 -16.16 -6.96
N ALA A 480 -0.49 -15.51 -6.83
CA ALA A 480 -1.38 -15.15 -7.94
C ALA A 480 -0.95 -13.88 -8.71
N PHE A 481 0.00 -13.12 -8.17
CA PHE A 481 0.46 -11.84 -8.72
C PHE A 481 1.89 -11.99 -9.27
N GLU A 482 2.20 -11.22 -10.32
CA GLU A 482 3.57 -11.04 -10.85
C GLU A 482 3.97 -9.57 -10.73
N PHE A 483 4.92 -9.29 -9.86
CA PHE A 483 5.58 -8.02 -9.66
C PHE A 483 6.37 -7.64 -10.90
N SER A 484 6.07 -6.45 -11.42
CA SER A 484 6.71 -5.86 -12.59
C SER A 484 7.50 -4.63 -12.16
N PRO A 485 8.80 -4.74 -11.85
CA PRO A 485 9.59 -3.56 -11.49
C PRO A 485 9.85 -2.69 -12.71
N LEU A 486 9.60 -1.38 -12.58
CA LEU A 486 9.98 -0.40 -13.59
C LEU A 486 11.39 0.09 -13.27
N ILE A 487 12.38 -0.38 -14.04
CA ILE A 487 13.78 -0.03 -13.84
C ILE A 487 14.20 0.88 -14.98
N VAL A 488 14.65 2.09 -14.64
CA VAL A 488 15.24 3.00 -15.62
C VAL A 488 16.59 2.43 -16.08
N THR A 489 16.76 2.26 -17.39
CA THR A 489 17.96 1.64 -17.98
C THR A 489 18.83 2.63 -18.75
N LYS A 490 18.30 3.81 -19.09
CA LYS A 490 19.01 4.86 -19.83
C LYS A 490 18.75 6.25 -19.24
N VAL A 491 19.69 7.18 -19.44
CA VAL A 491 19.60 8.55 -18.91
C VAL A 491 18.95 9.52 -19.89
N GLU A 492 18.87 9.13 -21.15
CA GLU A 492 18.24 9.89 -22.23
C GLU A 492 16.73 10.02 -21.98
N ASP A 493 16.22 11.26 -22.06
CA ASP A 493 14.80 11.55 -22.00
C ASP A 493 14.11 11.24 -23.34
N THR A 494 13.42 10.10 -23.39
CA THR A 494 12.63 9.64 -24.54
C THR A 494 11.23 9.24 -24.09
N ALA A 495 10.28 9.26 -25.02
CA ALA A 495 8.90 8.82 -24.84
C ALA A 495 8.47 7.98 -26.05
N ASP A 496 9.22 6.92 -26.38
CA ASP A 496 8.96 6.10 -27.56
C ASP A 496 8.01 4.90 -27.31
N GLY A 497 7.56 4.75 -26.06
CA GLY A 497 6.62 3.71 -25.62
C GLY A 497 7.28 2.40 -25.21
N SER A 498 8.61 2.32 -25.23
CA SER A 498 9.37 1.16 -24.74
C SER A 498 9.82 1.42 -23.29
N CYS A 499 9.38 0.60 -22.35
CA CYS A 499 10.01 0.48 -21.04
C CYS A 499 10.23 -1.00 -20.74
N ASP A 500 11.42 -1.50 -21.07
CA ASP A 500 11.86 -2.85 -20.77
C ASP A 500 13.30 -2.88 -20.22
N VAL A 501 13.79 -4.09 -19.93
CA VAL A 501 15.12 -4.33 -19.34
C VAL A 501 16.29 -3.85 -20.20
N THR A 502 16.06 -3.48 -21.46
CA THR A 502 17.07 -2.95 -22.38
C THR A 502 16.85 -1.49 -22.75
N ASP A 503 15.61 -1.00 -22.65
CA ASP A 503 15.23 0.32 -23.13
C ASP A 503 14.10 0.89 -22.26
N CYS A 504 14.44 1.76 -21.31
CA CYS A 504 13.49 2.48 -20.47
C CYS A 504 14.14 3.76 -19.91
N SER A 505 13.65 4.92 -20.35
CA SER A 505 13.99 6.23 -19.77
C SER A 505 13.21 6.47 -18.47
N LEU A 506 13.56 7.51 -17.72
CA LEU A 506 12.75 7.93 -16.57
C LEU A 506 11.33 8.30 -17.00
N ARG A 507 11.16 9.02 -18.10
CA ARG A 507 9.84 9.40 -18.61
C ARG A 507 9.02 8.19 -19.03
N GLU A 508 9.64 7.24 -19.73
CA GLU A 508 9.00 5.97 -20.10
C GLU A 508 8.59 5.15 -18.88
N ALA A 509 9.42 5.13 -17.82
CA ALA A 509 9.06 4.46 -16.57
C ALA A 509 7.85 5.13 -15.89
N ILE A 510 7.79 6.46 -15.84
CA ILE A 510 6.64 7.17 -15.27
C ILE A 510 5.37 6.97 -16.12
N ILE A 511 5.47 7.07 -17.45
CA ILE A 511 4.34 6.79 -18.36
C ILE A 511 3.85 5.34 -18.19
N ALA A 512 4.78 4.39 -18.07
CA ALA A 512 4.44 2.99 -17.86
C ALA A 512 3.77 2.78 -16.49
N ALA A 513 4.23 3.46 -15.43
CA ALA A 513 3.60 3.45 -14.12
C ALA A 513 2.17 4.02 -14.18
N ASN A 514 1.99 5.21 -14.75
CA ASN A 514 0.67 5.82 -14.94
C ASN A 514 -0.33 4.93 -15.71
N SER A 515 0.16 3.96 -16.50
CA SER A 515 -0.67 3.00 -17.25
C SER A 515 -0.87 1.65 -16.56
N GLN A 516 -0.09 1.36 -15.52
CA GLN A 516 -0.14 0.13 -14.74
C GLN A 516 -1.04 0.35 -13.53
N PRO A 517 -2.15 -0.38 -13.39
CA PRO A 517 -3.04 -0.14 -12.27
C PRO A 517 -2.41 -0.54 -10.92
N GLY A 518 -2.48 0.36 -9.95
CA GLY A 518 -2.07 0.11 -8.56
C GLY A 518 -0.70 0.72 -8.25
N HIS A 519 -0.23 0.55 -7.02
CA HIS A 519 0.98 1.25 -6.58
C HIS A 519 2.27 0.66 -7.18
N ASP A 520 2.93 1.43 -8.03
CA ASP A 520 4.11 1.03 -8.78
C ASP A 520 5.44 1.38 -8.09
N LEU A 521 6.53 0.77 -8.57
CA LEU A 521 7.89 1.11 -8.18
C LEU A 521 8.75 1.43 -9.39
N VAL A 522 9.24 2.67 -9.45
CA VAL A 522 10.25 3.12 -10.39
C VAL A 522 11.61 3.20 -9.67
N THR A 523 12.54 2.33 -10.10
CA THR A 523 13.92 2.33 -9.61
C THR A 523 14.82 3.07 -10.59
N ILE A 524 15.55 4.06 -10.07
CA ILE A 524 16.42 4.94 -10.84
C ILE A 524 17.89 4.69 -10.42
N PRO A 525 18.72 4.09 -11.29
CA PRO A 525 20.15 3.95 -11.02
C PRO A 525 20.86 5.31 -10.87
N ALA A 526 22.08 5.29 -10.31
CA ALA A 526 22.93 6.48 -10.27
C ALA A 526 23.16 7.05 -11.69
N GLY A 527 22.92 8.34 -11.87
CA GLY A 527 22.97 9.02 -13.16
C GLY A 527 22.43 10.45 -13.10
N THR A 528 22.51 11.14 -14.25
CA THR A 528 21.88 12.44 -14.45
C THR A 528 20.84 12.32 -15.55
N TYR A 529 19.58 12.41 -15.16
CA TYR A 529 18.40 12.27 -16.00
C TYR A 529 17.92 13.66 -16.40
N LEU A 530 18.45 14.14 -17.52
CA LEU A 530 18.16 15.47 -18.03
C LEU A 530 16.88 15.46 -18.85
N LEU A 531 15.86 16.21 -18.44
CA LEU A 531 14.66 16.40 -19.24
C LEU A 531 14.98 17.28 -20.46
N THR A 532 14.57 16.83 -21.64
CA THR A 532 14.89 17.49 -22.92
C THR A 532 13.69 17.70 -23.84
N ILE A 533 12.56 17.05 -23.55
CA ILE A 533 11.33 17.19 -24.33
C ILE A 533 10.52 18.39 -23.80
N ASP A 534 10.49 19.47 -24.57
CA ASP A 534 9.74 20.69 -24.25
C ASP A 534 8.23 20.54 -24.56
N GLY A 535 7.38 21.08 -23.69
CA GLY A 535 5.93 21.11 -23.88
C GLY A 535 5.19 21.53 -22.60
N PRO A 536 4.62 22.75 -22.55
CA PRO A 536 3.97 23.25 -21.35
C PRO A 536 2.54 22.71 -21.17
N ASP A 537 2.10 22.63 -19.92
CA ASP A 537 0.72 22.39 -19.50
C ASP A 537 0.10 21.11 -20.12
N GLU A 538 0.88 20.04 -20.15
CA GLU A 538 0.46 18.68 -20.49
C GLU A 538 0.28 17.88 -19.18
N ASP A 539 -0.64 16.91 -19.12
CA ASP A 539 -0.96 16.16 -17.88
C ASP A 539 -0.83 14.63 -18.08
N ALA A 540 0.05 14.17 -18.98
CA ALA A 540 0.29 12.75 -19.25
C ALA A 540 1.78 12.39 -19.37
N ALA A 541 2.67 13.24 -18.86
CA ALA A 541 4.11 13.07 -18.85
C ALA A 541 4.75 12.88 -20.24
N ALA A 542 4.05 13.18 -21.33
CA ALA A 542 4.52 13.00 -22.70
C ALA A 542 5.53 14.09 -23.11
N THR A 543 5.39 15.29 -22.55
CA THR A 543 6.29 16.45 -22.79
C THR A 543 6.39 17.30 -21.53
N GLY A 544 7.42 18.14 -21.41
CA GLY A 544 7.56 19.06 -20.27
C GLY A 544 7.94 18.33 -18.99
N ASP A 545 7.15 18.53 -17.95
CA ASP A 545 7.29 17.86 -16.66
C ASP A 545 6.92 16.36 -16.72
N LEU A 546 7.17 15.68 -15.61
CA LEU A 546 6.77 14.31 -15.38
C LEU A 546 5.49 14.30 -14.54
N ASP A 547 4.35 14.21 -15.21
CA ASP A 547 3.06 14.04 -14.54
C ASP A 547 2.93 12.64 -13.94
N ILE A 548 2.47 12.58 -12.69
CA ILE A 548 2.17 11.34 -11.97
C ILE A 548 0.67 11.30 -11.73
N THR A 549 0.03 10.26 -12.27
CA THR A 549 -1.43 10.08 -12.24
C THR A 549 -1.87 8.76 -11.61
N ASP A 550 -0.92 7.92 -11.16
CA ASP A 550 -1.20 6.72 -10.34
C ASP A 550 -0.24 6.67 -9.14
N ASP A 551 -0.59 5.85 -8.15
CA ASP A 551 0.20 5.62 -6.95
C ASP A 551 1.61 5.10 -7.33
N ILE A 552 2.67 5.74 -6.82
CA ILE A 552 4.03 5.40 -7.24
C ILE A 552 5.07 5.63 -6.13
N THR A 553 6.05 4.72 -6.05
CA THR A 553 7.32 4.97 -5.38
C THR A 553 8.43 5.18 -6.39
N ILE A 554 9.15 6.29 -6.26
CA ILE A 554 10.36 6.63 -7.02
C ILE A 554 11.56 6.48 -6.10
N SER A 555 12.45 5.54 -6.40
CA SER A 555 13.63 5.22 -5.59
C SER A 555 14.91 5.42 -6.39
N GLY A 556 15.72 6.39 -5.97
CA GLY A 556 17.06 6.61 -6.49
C GLY A 556 18.13 5.77 -5.78
N ALA A 557 19.33 5.70 -6.36
CA ALA A 557 20.50 5.04 -5.77
C ALA A 557 21.20 5.86 -4.66
N GLY A 558 20.70 7.06 -4.34
CA GLY A 558 21.30 8.02 -3.42
C GLY A 558 21.17 9.44 -3.95
N ALA A 559 20.76 10.40 -3.10
CA ALA A 559 20.47 11.77 -3.53
C ALA A 559 21.66 12.47 -4.20
N ASP A 560 22.89 12.20 -3.77
CA ASP A 560 24.11 12.76 -4.38
C ASP A 560 24.46 12.16 -5.77
N THR A 561 23.81 11.05 -6.15
CA THR A 561 24.16 10.27 -7.34
C THR A 561 23.03 10.10 -8.34
N THR A 562 21.78 10.33 -7.93
CA THR A 562 20.59 10.22 -8.78
C THR A 562 20.00 11.62 -8.99
N LEU A 563 20.41 12.29 -10.06
CA LEU A 563 20.06 13.67 -10.36
C LEU A 563 18.97 13.71 -11.43
N ILE A 564 17.78 14.17 -11.07
CA ILE A 564 16.67 14.42 -11.99
C ILE A 564 16.65 15.92 -12.28
N ASP A 565 17.01 16.29 -13.51
CA ASP A 565 17.32 17.66 -13.89
C ASP A 565 16.29 18.18 -14.90
N GLY A 566 15.47 19.15 -14.48
CA GLY A 566 14.45 19.78 -15.31
C GLY A 566 15.00 20.66 -16.43
N ASN A 567 16.32 20.87 -16.50
CA ASN A 567 17.01 21.58 -17.57
C ASN A 567 16.52 23.02 -17.81
N GLN A 568 15.86 23.62 -16.82
CA GLN A 568 15.15 24.89 -16.89
C GLN A 568 14.14 24.96 -18.05
N LEU A 569 13.62 23.81 -18.50
CA LEU A 569 12.62 23.73 -19.56
C LEU A 569 11.22 23.93 -19.01
N ASP A 570 10.87 23.13 -18.01
CA ASP A 570 9.58 23.17 -17.30
C ASP A 570 9.79 22.75 -15.84
N ARG A 571 8.70 22.51 -15.10
CA ARG A 571 8.72 21.79 -13.82
C ARG A 571 9.38 20.43 -13.98
N VAL A 572 9.81 19.84 -12.87
CA VAL A 572 10.31 18.46 -12.91
C VAL A 572 9.17 17.46 -12.74
N PHE A 573 8.35 17.65 -11.70
CA PHE A 573 7.24 16.75 -11.38
C PHE A 573 5.94 17.50 -11.13
N HIS A 574 4.85 16.91 -11.60
CA HIS A 574 3.49 17.33 -11.29
C HIS A 574 2.69 16.12 -10.81
N ILE A 575 2.21 16.18 -9.58
CA ILE A 575 1.40 15.11 -8.98
C ILE A 575 -0.03 15.56 -9.11
N VAL A 576 -0.79 14.82 -9.92
CA VAL A 576 -2.17 15.14 -10.26
C VAL A 576 -3.08 14.20 -9.48
N GLU A 577 -4.17 14.74 -8.93
CA GLU A 577 -5.18 13.97 -8.21
C GLU A 577 -4.74 13.44 -6.83
N ALA A 578 -5.61 12.69 -6.16
CA ALA A 578 -5.40 12.19 -4.79
C ALA A 578 -4.58 10.87 -4.76
N VAL A 579 -3.43 10.86 -5.43
CA VAL A 579 -2.50 9.71 -5.53
C VAL A 579 -1.45 9.69 -4.40
N ASP A 580 -0.98 8.51 -4.00
CA ASP A 580 0.12 8.29 -3.03
C ASP A 580 1.47 8.21 -3.77
N VAL A 581 2.30 9.23 -3.57
CA VAL A 581 3.61 9.37 -4.22
C VAL A 581 4.72 9.43 -3.19
N LYS A 582 5.67 8.51 -3.31
CA LYS A 582 6.87 8.46 -2.47
C LYS A 582 8.12 8.72 -3.30
N MET A 583 8.95 9.65 -2.88
CA MET A 583 10.22 9.95 -3.53
C MET A 583 11.36 9.79 -2.52
N ALA A 584 12.29 8.90 -2.83
CA ALA A 584 13.40 8.58 -1.94
C ALA A 584 14.75 8.63 -2.67
N GLN A 585 15.76 9.21 -2.02
CA GLN A 585 17.16 9.15 -2.47
C GLN A 585 17.40 9.74 -3.88
N VAL A 586 16.69 10.81 -4.21
CA VAL A 586 16.83 11.55 -5.48
C VAL A 586 17.17 13.02 -5.24
N THR A 587 17.85 13.64 -6.20
CA THR A 587 17.92 15.09 -6.32
C THR A 587 16.98 15.55 -7.42
N ILE A 588 16.12 16.53 -7.12
CA ILE A 588 15.21 17.18 -8.05
C ILE A 588 15.70 18.62 -8.24
N GLN A 589 16.18 18.94 -9.43
CA GLN A 589 16.86 20.21 -9.65
C GLN A 589 16.58 20.89 -10.98
N ASN A 590 16.89 22.19 -11.01
CA ASN A 590 16.87 23.03 -12.20
C ASN A 590 15.52 23.03 -12.94
N GLY A 591 14.41 22.70 -12.29
CA GLY A 591 13.09 22.91 -12.87
C GLY A 591 12.71 24.39 -12.89
N SER A 592 11.96 24.80 -13.90
CA SER A 592 11.57 26.20 -14.14
C SER A 592 10.12 26.29 -14.60
N ALA A 593 9.19 26.54 -13.68
CA ALA A 593 7.77 26.69 -14.01
C ALA A 593 7.39 28.13 -14.34
N LEU A 594 6.35 28.28 -15.18
CA LEU A 594 5.62 29.54 -15.33
C LEU A 594 4.71 29.87 -14.14
N PHE A 595 4.14 28.90 -13.40
CA PHE A 595 3.13 29.21 -12.38
C PHE A 595 3.50 28.70 -10.97
N GLU A 596 3.51 27.39 -10.76
CA GLU A 596 3.61 26.80 -9.42
C GLU A 596 4.59 25.61 -9.43
N GLY A 597 5.47 25.51 -8.42
CA GLY A 597 6.25 24.29 -8.20
C GLY A 597 7.38 24.07 -9.19
N GLY A 598 8.38 24.96 -9.21
CA GLY A 598 9.52 24.85 -10.13
C GLY A 598 10.17 23.48 -10.12
N GLY A 599 10.35 22.87 -8.94
CA GLY A 599 10.73 21.46 -8.82
C GLY A 599 9.51 20.55 -8.89
N ILE A 600 8.59 20.72 -7.92
CA ILE A 600 7.44 19.85 -7.74
C ILE A 600 6.16 20.65 -7.53
N LYS A 601 5.08 20.30 -8.22
CA LYS A 601 3.72 20.69 -7.87
C LYS A 601 2.95 19.49 -7.32
N ASN A 602 2.57 19.53 -6.04
CA ASN A 602 1.68 18.54 -5.44
C ASN A 602 0.23 19.07 -5.46
N ASP A 603 -0.56 18.64 -6.44
CA ASP A 603 -1.93 19.10 -6.66
C ASP A 603 -2.96 18.11 -6.09
N GLN A 604 -3.22 18.22 -4.78
CA GLN A 604 -4.13 17.37 -4.00
C GLN A 604 -3.63 15.94 -3.70
N GLY A 605 -2.44 15.57 -4.14
CA GLY A 605 -1.82 14.27 -3.84
C GLY A 605 -1.27 14.13 -2.41
N TYR A 606 -0.89 12.90 -2.07
CA TYR A 606 -0.15 12.55 -0.86
C TYR A 606 1.33 12.36 -1.23
N LEU A 607 2.16 13.37 -0.99
CA LEU A 607 3.58 13.35 -1.34
C LEU A 607 4.45 13.11 -0.10
N HIS A 608 5.22 12.03 -0.09
CA HIS A 608 6.26 11.76 0.92
C HIS A 608 7.64 11.82 0.27
N ILE A 609 8.46 12.78 0.69
CA ILE A 609 9.86 12.93 0.27
C ILE A 609 10.77 12.50 1.42
N THR A 610 11.68 11.56 1.18
CA THR A 610 12.66 11.11 2.18
C THR A 610 14.07 11.05 1.63
N GLU A 611 15.07 11.37 2.45
CA GLU A 611 16.49 11.30 2.11
C GLU A 611 16.85 11.93 0.74
N SER A 612 16.17 13.02 0.38
CA SER A 612 16.22 13.60 -0.97
C SER A 612 16.63 15.08 -0.95
N ILE A 613 16.98 15.61 -2.11
CA ILE A 613 17.38 17.01 -2.29
C ILE A 613 16.45 17.67 -3.30
N VAL A 614 15.89 18.84 -2.97
CA VAL A 614 15.18 19.70 -3.93
C VAL A 614 15.96 21.01 -4.05
N ALA A 615 16.61 21.22 -5.20
CA ALA A 615 17.59 22.30 -5.31
C ALA A 615 17.59 23.08 -6.63
N ASN A 616 17.94 24.36 -6.56
CA ASN A 616 18.11 25.23 -7.74
C ASN A 616 16.86 25.32 -8.64
N ASN A 617 15.67 25.11 -8.08
CA ASN A 617 14.44 25.23 -8.84
C ASN A 617 13.92 26.67 -8.82
N TYR A 618 13.23 27.05 -9.89
CA TYR A 618 12.88 28.42 -10.18
C TYR A 618 11.41 28.56 -10.61
N THR A 619 10.81 29.71 -10.29
CA THR A 619 9.59 30.16 -10.94
C THR A 619 9.79 31.57 -11.47
N ASN A 620 9.42 31.81 -12.72
CA ASN A 620 9.76 33.04 -13.45
C ASN A 620 8.63 34.09 -13.44
N ASP A 621 7.59 33.89 -12.63
CA ASP A 621 6.33 34.64 -12.73
C ASP A 621 6.03 35.56 -11.54
N PHE A 622 5.11 36.48 -11.79
CA PHE A 622 4.55 37.46 -10.88
C PHE A 622 3.17 37.05 -10.33
N ALA A 623 2.64 35.86 -10.68
CA ALA A 623 1.36 35.38 -10.16
C ALA A 623 1.39 35.01 -8.67
N SER A 624 0.19 34.74 -8.17
CA SER A 624 -0.17 34.74 -6.77
C SER A 624 -0.07 33.39 -6.06
N ASN A 625 0.75 32.41 -6.48
CA ASN A 625 0.83 31.08 -5.81
C ASN A 625 2.17 30.30 -5.90
N PRO A 626 3.37 30.85 -6.11
CA PRO A 626 4.52 30.00 -6.39
C PRO A 626 5.11 29.41 -5.10
N GLY A 627 5.60 28.18 -5.22
CA GLY A 627 6.71 27.64 -4.44
C GLY A 627 7.80 27.23 -5.41
N ALA A 628 9.01 27.80 -5.33
CA ALA A 628 10.02 27.55 -6.36
C ALA A 628 10.58 26.13 -6.29
N GLY A 629 10.85 25.62 -5.08
CA GLY A 629 11.11 24.20 -4.86
C GLY A 629 9.83 23.38 -5.02
N ILE A 630 8.89 23.58 -4.10
CA ILE A 630 7.65 22.80 -4.00
C ILE A 630 6.44 23.74 -3.82
N ALA A 631 5.40 23.53 -4.63
CA ALA A 631 4.06 24.08 -4.38
C ALA A 631 3.14 22.94 -3.92
N ASN A 632 2.49 23.10 -2.76
CA ASN A 632 1.68 22.06 -2.14
C ASN A 632 0.24 22.53 -1.86
N SER A 633 -0.72 21.92 -2.55
CA SER A 633 -2.16 22.00 -2.26
C SER A 633 -2.73 20.69 -1.67
N GLY A 634 -1.94 19.60 -1.67
CA GLY A 634 -2.26 18.31 -1.06
C GLY A 634 -1.69 18.11 0.34
N VAL A 635 -1.30 16.87 0.65
CA VAL A 635 -0.61 16.50 1.89
C VAL A 635 0.85 16.21 1.58
N LEU A 636 1.75 16.94 2.24
CA LEU A 636 3.20 16.83 2.03
C LEU A 636 3.90 16.42 3.34
N THR A 637 4.70 15.37 3.26
CA THR A 637 5.62 14.95 4.33
C THR A 637 7.04 14.97 3.78
N ILE A 638 7.96 15.65 4.47
CA ILE A 638 9.38 15.71 4.14
C ILE A 638 10.19 15.24 5.33
N GLU A 639 11.02 14.22 5.14
CA GLU A 639 11.85 13.63 6.19
C GLU A 639 13.31 13.56 5.75
N HIS A 640 14.24 13.88 6.65
CA HIS A 640 15.68 13.73 6.42
C HIS A 640 16.18 14.31 5.09
N SER A 641 15.57 15.41 4.63
CA SER A 641 15.77 15.94 3.29
C SER A 641 16.29 17.38 3.30
N LEU A 642 16.80 17.82 2.15
CA LEU A 642 17.42 19.13 1.98
C LEU A 642 16.73 19.93 0.86
N LEU A 643 16.12 21.06 1.21
CA LEU A 643 15.58 22.02 0.26
C LEU A 643 16.52 23.23 0.20
N LYS A 644 17.23 23.44 -0.92
CA LYS A 644 18.24 24.49 -1.00
C LYS A 644 18.27 25.28 -2.30
N ASP A 645 18.73 26.52 -2.25
CA ASP A 645 19.02 27.34 -3.43
C ASP A 645 17.81 27.51 -4.39
N ASN A 646 16.59 27.27 -3.93
CA ASN A 646 15.37 27.47 -4.73
C ASN A 646 14.98 28.94 -4.67
N SER A 647 14.52 29.50 -5.80
CA SER A 647 14.36 30.95 -5.92
C SER A 647 13.14 31.39 -6.72
N VAL A 648 12.44 32.38 -6.17
CA VAL A 648 11.43 33.20 -6.85
C VAL A 648 11.66 34.67 -6.53
N ILE A 649 11.59 35.56 -7.53
CA ILE A 649 12.02 36.96 -7.33
C ILE A 649 10.98 37.80 -6.58
N TYR A 650 9.71 37.67 -6.95
CA TYR A 650 8.67 38.62 -6.56
C TYR A 650 7.53 38.04 -5.73
N SER A 651 7.48 36.73 -5.61
CA SER A 651 6.31 36.04 -5.09
C SER A 651 6.67 35.18 -3.87
N TRP A 652 6.06 34.04 -3.63
CA TRP A 652 6.05 33.42 -2.31
C TRP A 652 6.87 32.12 -2.22
N GLY A 653 7.25 31.69 -1.02
CA GLY A 653 7.74 30.34 -0.74
C GLY A 653 8.97 29.90 -1.55
N GLY A 654 10.17 30.36 -1.20
CA GLY A 654 11.37 30.05 -1.98
C GLY A 654 11.62 28.55 -2.05
N ALA A 655 11.60 27.87 -0.91
CA ALA A 655 11.65 26.41 -0.86
C ALA A 655 10.27 25.78 -1.02
N LEU A 656 9.30 26.28 -0.25
CA LEU A 656 7.98 25.68 -0.12
C LEU A 656 6.89 26.74 -0.05
N TYR A 657 5.86 26.57 -0.88
CA TYR A 657 4.55 27.18 -0.70
C TYR A 657 3.56 26.10 -0.25
N ASN A 658 2.94 26.29 0.91
CA ASN A 658 1.97 25.37 1.47
C ASN A 658 0.60 26.02 1.63
N SER A 659 -0.41 25.51 0.93
CA SER A 659 -1.81 25.94 1.07
C SER A 659 -2.71 24.90 1.73
N ASN A 660 -2.18 23.72 2.07
CA ASN A 660 -2.91 22.66 2.76
C ASN A 660 -2.02 22.07 3.88
N ILE A 661 -1.65 20.78 3.88
CA ILE A 661 -0.89 20.18 5.00
C ILE A 661 0.57 19.96 4.58
N ALA A 662 1.51 20.48 5.37
CA ALA A 662 2.93 20.18 5.24
C ALA A 662 3.54 19.80 6.60
N THR A 663 4.22 18.65 6.64
CA THR A 663 4.98 18.16 7.81
C THR A 663 6.44 17.99 7.42
N LEU A 664 7.35 18.66 8.11
CA LEU A 664 8.78 18.60 7.87
C LEU A 664 9.46 18.09 9.14
N ILE A 665 10.12 16.94 9.04
CA ILE A 665 10.78 16.26 10.16
C ILE A 665 12.25 16.12 9.84
N ALA A 666 13.11 16.49 10.78
CA ALA A 666 14.55 16.26 10.69
C ALA A 666 15.16 16.75 9.35
N SER A 667 14.64 17.86 8.81
CA SER A 667 14.95 18.34 7.47
C SER A 667 15.58 19.74 7.49
N THR A 668 16.40 20.03 6.48
CA THR A 668 17.10 21.31 6.35
C THR A 668 16.56 22.11 5.17
N ILE A 669 16.20 23.36 5.40
CA ILE A 669 15.75 24.30 4.38
C ILE A 669 16.67 25.50 4.41
N LYS A 670 17.52 25.64 3.38
CA LYS A 670 18.58 26.65 3.41
C LYS A 670 18.83 27.41 2.12
N ASP A 671 19.31 28.63 2.26
CA ASP A 671 19.79 29.45 1.13
C ASP A 671 18.72 29.65 0.03
N ASN A 672 17.43 29.53 0.36
CA ASN A 672 16.33 29.77 -0.58
C ASN A 672 15.93 31.25 -0.59
N SER A 673 15.32 31.71 -1.69
CA SER A 673 15.02 33.13 -1.91
C SER A 673 13.61 33.36 -2.43
N ALA A 674 12.87 34.30 -1.82
CA ALA A 674 11.51 34.64 -2.23
C ALA A 674 11.18 36.14 -2.10
N GLY A 675 10.01 36.53 -2.61
CA GLY A 675 9.36 37.78 -2.22
C GLY A 675 8.94 37.76 -0.76
N SER A 676 8.15 36.77 -0.34
CA SER A 676 7.83 36.49 1.09
C SER A 676 7.95 35.00 1.38
N GLY A 677 8.37 34.64 2.60
CA GLY A 677 8.61 33.24 2.97
C GLY A 677 9.84 32.70 2.25
N GLY A 678 11.01 33.29 2.53
CA GLY A 678 12.27 32.94 1.87
C GLY A 678 12.53 31.44 1.88
N ALA A 679 12.27 30.79 3.02
CA ALA A 679 12.17 29.34 3.12
C ALA A 679 10.74 28.88 2.81
N ILE A 680 9.78 29.22 3.67
CA ILE A 680 8.42 28.68 3.65
C ILE A 680 7.40 29.82 3.66
N TYR A 681 6.42 29.73 2.75
CA TYR A 681 5.18 30.48 2.82
C TYR A 681 4.03 29.55 3.16
N ASN A 682 3.34 29.80 4.26
CA ASN A 682 2.27 28.97 4.78
C ASN A 682 0.93 29.71 4.79
N SER A 683 -0.08 29.12 4.15
CA SER A 683 -1.49 29.48 4.27
C SER A 683 -2.38 28.29 4.64
N GLY A 684 -1.79 27.14 4.98
CA GLY A 684 -2.46 25.95 5.50
C GLY A 684 -1.91 25.54 6.87
N ILE A 685 -1.79 24.24 7.12
CA ILE A 685 -1.22 23.66 8.34
C ILE A 685 0.23 23.27 8.08
N LEU A 686 1.13 23.77 8.93
CA LEU A 686 2.57 23.52 8.89
C LEU A 686 3.05 22.96 10.22
N LEU A 687 3.66 21.78 10.20
CA LEU A 687 4.41 21.20 11.31
C LEU A 687 5.90 21.13 10.96
N LEU A 688 6.74 21.77 11.76
CA LEU A 688 8.19 21.59 11.74
C LEU A 688 8.60 20.86 13.01
N ASP A 689 9.24 19.71 12.86
CA ASP A 689 9.86 18.98 13.97
C ASP A 689 11.33 18.70 13.67
N LYS A 690 12.19 18.92 14.66
CA LYS A 690 13.65 18.63 14.56
C LYS A 690 14.34 19.26 13.33
N SER A 691 13.82 20.37 12.81
CA SER A 691 14.20 20.89 11.49
C SER A 691 14.95 22.23 11.56
N THR A 692 15.73 22.54 10.53
CA THR A 692 16.54 23.77 10.47
C THR A 692 16.21 24.61 9.25
N LEU A 693 15.81 25.87 9.49
CA LEU A 693 15.66 26.89 8.45
C LEU A 693 16.79 27.90 8.58
N SER A 694 17.68 27.97 7.58
CA SER A 694 18.83 28.87 7.67
C SER A 694 19.31 29.52 6.38
N GLY A 695 19.83 30.74 6.46
CA GLY A 695 20.37 31.44 5.29
C GLY A 695 19.32 31.85 4.25
N ASN A 696 18.03 31.64 4.52
CA ASN A 696 16.97 31.96 3.56
C ASN A 696 16.73 33.47 3.52
N TRP A 697 16.35 33.97 2.35
CA TRP A 697 16.19 35.40 2.09
C TRP A 697 14.79 35.71 1.58
N SER A 698 14.14 36.72 2.16
CA SER A 698 12.93 37.30 1.60
C SER A 698 13.07 38.80 1.33
N ARG A 699 12.40 39.25 0.27
CA ARG A 699 12.33 40.68 -0.08
C ARG A 699 11.41 41.48 0.82
N PHE A 700 10.35 40.84 1.31
CA PHE A 700 9.29 41.42 2.11
C PHE A 700 9.24 40.67 3.45
N ASP A 701 8.34 39.72 3.63
CA ASP A 701 8.05 39.19 4.95
C ASP A 701 8.69 37.80 5.13
N GLY A 702 9.08 37.45 6.35
CA GLY A 702 9.46 36.08 6.72
C GLY A 702 10.63 35.52 5.93
N GLY A 703 11.87 35.86 6.29
CA GLY A 703 13.06 35.27 5.65
C GLY A 703 13.09 33.76 5.82
N GLY A 704 12.79 33.27 7.03
CA GLY A 704 12.48 31.86 7.29
C GLY A 704 11.05 31.52 6.89
N ILE A 705 10.08 31.92 7.72
CA ILE A 705 8.66 31.55 7.54
C ILE A 705 7.80 32.80 7.41
N THR A 706 6.89 32.79 6.44
CA THR A 706 5.71 33.68 6.43
C THR A 706 4.47 32.83 6.69
N ASN A 707 3.74 33.11 7.76
CA ASN A 707 2.46 32.49 8.08
C ASN A 707 1.31 33.48 7.83
N GLN A 708 0.34 33.09 7.00
CA GLN A 708 -0.78 33.92 6.58
C GLN A 708 -1.95 33.90 7.58
N PRO A 709 -2.95 34.79 7.44
CA PRO A 709 -4.09 34.86 8.35
C PRO A 709 -4.83 33.53 8.54
N GLU A 710 -4.91 32.72 7.49
CA GLU A 710 -5.57 31.40 7.52
C GLU A 710 -4.62 30.28 7.99
N GLY A 711 -3.32 30.56 8.11
CA GLY A 711 -2.27 29.58 8.32
C GLY A 711 -2.08 29.22 9.80
N GLU A 712 -1.82 27.94 10.04
CA GLU A 712 -1.39 27.37 11.32
C GLU A 712 0.03 26.85 11.19
N ALA A 713 0.94 27.33 12.04
CA ALA A 713 2.32 26.86 12.09
C ALA A 713 2.69 26.41 13.50
N LYS A 714 3.11 25.15 13.63
CA LYS A 714 3.65 24.58 14.86
C LYS A 714 5.10 24.16 14.65
N LEU A 715 5.99 24.65 15.50
CA LEU A 715 7.41 24.34 15.49
C LEU A 715 7.78 23.64 16.79
N ILE A 716 8.43 22.48 16.68
CA ILE A 716 8.89 21.66 17.80
C ILE A 716 10.37 21.36 17.57
N ASN A 717 11.21 21.51 18.60
CA ASN A 717 12.62 21.15 18.54
C ASN A 717 13.35 21.69 17.28
N SER A 718 13.00 22.89 16.82
CA SER A 718 13.45 23.38 15.52
C SER A 718 14.27 24.67 15.65
N THR A 719 15.24 24.83 14.75
CA THR A 719 16.15 25.98 14.72
C THR A 719 15.91 26.85 13.49
N ILE A 720 15.61 28.13 13.70
CA ILE A 720 15.38 29.13 12.65
C ILE A 720 16.44 30.20 12.81
N SER A 721 17.47 30.17 11.96
CA SER A 721 18.65 31.01 12.17
C SER A 721 19.32 31.54 10.91
N ASN A 722 19.91 32.73 10.99
CA ASN A 722 20.60 33.39 9.88
C ASN A 722 19.72 33.65 8.65
N ASN A 723 18.40 33.74 8.83
CA ASN A 723 17.49 34.13 7.75
C ASN A 723 17.44 35.65 7.65
N THR A 724 17.19 36.17 6.44
CA THR A 724 17.15 37.60 6.17
C THR A 724 15.81 37.99 5.58
N GLY A 725 15.18 39.05 6.09
CA GLY A 725 13.87 39.53 5.61
C GLY A 725 13.66 41.01 5.91
N ARG A 726 12.57 41.58 5.41
CA ARG A 726 12.19 42.97 5.73
C ARG A 726 11.35 43.07 7.00
N HIS A 727 10.47 42.11 7.24
CA HIS A 727 9.62 42.04 8.43
C HIS A 727 9.61 40.60 8.94
N GLY A 728 9.82 40.38 10.24
CA GLY A 728 9.90 39.04 10.82
C GLY A 728 10.97 38.19 10.13
N ALA A 729 12.23 38.63 10.11
CA ALA A 729 13.27 37.99 9.28
C ALA A 729 13.43 36.49 9.57
N GLY A 730 13.25 36.06 10.83
CA GLY A 730 13.04 34.65 11.17
C GLY A 730 11.64 34.20 10.78
N ILE A 731 10.62 34.72 11.47
CA ILE A 731 9.22 34.37 11.28
C ILE A 731 8.35 35.62 11.23
N PHE A 732 7.53 35.74 10.20
CA PHE A 732 6.43 36.70 10.13
C PHE A 732 5.11 35.96 10.23
N ASN A 733 4.31 36.27 11.25
CA ASN A 733 2.95 35.79 11.42
C ASN A 733 1.96 36.92 11.18
N ALA A 734 1.16 36.80 10.12
CA ALA A 734 0.16 37.77 9.74
C ALA A 734 -0.98 37.84 10.77
N GLU A 735 -1.69 38.97 10.78
CA GLU A 735 -2.86 39.14 11.65
C GLU A 735 -3.92 38.08 11.34
N GLY A 736 -4.30 37.27 12.34
CA GLY A 736 -5.22 36.14 12.21
C GLY A 736 -4.53 34.77 12.20
N GLY A 737 -3.26 34.71 11.80
CA GLY A 737 -2.50 33.47 11.71
C GLY A 737 -2.14 32.90 13.08
N GLN A 738 -2.06 31.57 13.17
CA GLN A 738 -1.72 30.84 14.39
C GLN A 738 -0.26 30.38 14.34
N LEU A 739 0.52 30.73 15.35
CA LEU A 739 1.92 30.35 15.47
C LEU A 739 2.21 29.86 16.87
N ARG A 740 2.76 28.64 16.97
CA ARG A 740 3.17 28.03 18.24
C ARG A 740 4.57 27.46 18.15
N LEU A 741 5.43 27.83 19.08
CA LEU A 741 6.79 27.30 19.22
C LEU A 741 6.92 26.56 20.55
N GLU A 742 7.38 25.32 20.46
CA GLU A 742 7.69 24.46 21.60
C GLU A 742 9.15 24.06 21.49
N ASN A 743 9.93 24.28 22.55
CA ASN A 743 11.31 23.80 22.62
C ASN A 743 12.13 24.18 21.38
N SER A 744 11.97 25.40 20.87
CA SER A 744 12.55 25.82 19.59
C SER A 744 13.48 27.03 19.75
N THR A 745 14.34 27.28 18.77
CA THR A 745 15.32 28.37 18.81
C THR A 745 15.20 29.25 17.56
N VAL A 746 14.87 30.52 17.75
CA VAL A 746 14.81 31.54 16.70
C VAL A 746 15.92 32.57 16.96
N SER A 747 16.97 32.58 16.13
CA SER A 747 18.14 33.40 16.46
C SER A 747 18.94 33.92 15.27
N SER A 748 19.68 35.00 15.47
CA SER A 748 20.62 35.53 14.45
C SER A 748 19.95 35.84 13.11
N ASN A 749 18.64 36.09 13.11
CA ASN A 749 17.93 36.49 11.90
C ASN A 749 18.08 38.00 11.69
N LEU A 750 18.29 38.38 10.43
CA LEU A 750 18.69 39.73 10.03
C LEU A 750 17.57 40.46 9.31
N GLU A 751 17.09 41.53 9.93
CA GLU A 751 16.21 42.49 9.27
C GLU A 751 17.02 43.60 8.60
N PHE A 752 16.74 43.91 7.33
CA PHE A 752 17.44 45.00 6.63
C PHE A 752 16.72 46.36 6.69
N VAL A 753 15.40 46.42 6.96
CA VAL A 753 14.63 47.67 7.14
C VAL A 753 13.43 47.50 8.08
N GLY A 754 13.53 48.03 9.31
CA GLY A 754 12.40 48.13 10.27
C GLY A 754 12.78 47.60 11.67
N PRO A 755 11.79 47.30 12.55
CA PRO A 755 11.91 46.43 13.71
C PRO A 755 11.31 45.02 13.49
N GLY A 756 11.90 43.97 14.09
CA GLY A 756 11.36 42.59 14.07
C GLY A 756 12.26 41.54 13.40
N GLY A 757 13.52 41.40 13.81
CA GLY A 757 14.42 40.38 13.24
C GLY A 757 14.03 38.94 13.56
N GLY A 758 13.52 38.65 14.76
CA GLY A 758 13.16 37.29 15.17
C GLY A 758 11.76 36.88 14.74
N ILE A 759 10.77 37.18 15.59
CA ILE A 759 9.34 36.89 15.37
C ILE A 759 8.56 38.20 15.25
N GLN A 760 7.80 38.37 14.19
CA GLN A 760 6.84 39.47 14.06
C GLN A 760 5.42 38.94 13.97
N GLY A 761 4.49 39.47 14.77
CA GLY A 761 3.11 38.99 14.86
C GLY A 761 2.78 38.31 16.19
N ALA A 762 1.58 37.73 16.28
CA ALA A 762 1.17 36.99 17.48
C ALA A 762 1.82 35.60 17.52
N ALA A 763 2.19 35.08 18.69
CA ALA A 763 2.71 33.73 18.84
C ALA A 763 2.50 33.18 20.25
N GLU A 764 2.37 31.87 20.37
CA GLU A 764 2.45 31.14 21.64
C GLU A 764 3.84 30.51 21.79
N LEU A 765 4.50 30.75 22.92
CA LEU A 765 5.83 30.21 23.19
C LEU A 765 5.83 29.38 24.48
N VAL A 766 6.48 28.21 24.44
CA VAL A 766 6.86 27.43 25.64
C VAL A 766 8.26 26.87 25.45
N ASN A 767 9.08 26.88 26.50
CA ASN A 767 10.44 26.34 26.47
C ASN A 767 11.28 26.89 25.31
N THR A 768 11.04 28.11 24.83
CA THR A 768 11.57 28.59 23.54
C THR A 768 12.59 29.71 23.74
N ILE A 769 13.62 29.73 22.89
CA ILE A 769 14.63 30.80 22.83
C ILE A 769 14.38 31.67 21.60
N VAL A 770 14.22 32.99 21.80
CA VAL A 770 14.21 33.98 20.72
C VAL A 770 15.32 34.99 21.00
N ALA A 771 16.46 34.91 20.32
CA ALA A 771 17.65 35.65 20.75
C ALA A 771 18.61 36.08 19.64
N ASN A 772 19.38 37.13 19.90
CA ASN A 772 20.41 37.65 18.99
C ASN A 772 19.86 37.99 17.59
N ASN A 773 18.58 38.32 17.48
CA ASN A 773 18.03 38.77 16.22
C ASN A 773 18.29 40.27 16.03
N ALA A 774 18.41 40.71 14.77
CA ALA A 774 18.60 42.12 14.50
C ALA A 774 17.37 42.93 14.94
N THR A 775 17.60 44.17 15.38
CA THR A 775 16.60 45.18 15.77
C THR A 775 15.76 44.84 17.01
N SER A 776 15.04 43.73 16.99
CA SER A 776 14.27 43.18 18.10
C SER A 776 14.07 41.67 17.94
N ASP A 777 14.14 40.92 19.04
CA ASP A 777 13.77 39.50 19.08
C ASP A 777 12.28 39.28 18.72
N CYS A 778 11.38 40.12 19.22
CA CYS A 778 9.96 40.06 18.88
C CYS A 778 9.36 41.43 18.56
N LEU A 779 8.38 41.44 17.67
CA LEU A 779 7.51 42.58 17.42
C LEU A 779 6.06 42.10 17.22
N GLY A 780 5.25 42.11 18.28
CA GLY A 780 3.86 41.65 18.24
C GLY A 780 3.38 41.18 19.60
N GLY A 781 2.18 40.59 19.64
CA GLY A 781 1.60 40.05 20.87
C GLY A 781 2.07 38.63 21.14
N ILE A 782 3.08 38.46 21.99
CA ILE A 782 3.51 37.13 22.43
C ILE A 782 2.66 36.69 23.62
N THR A 783 2.14 35.47 23.54
CA THR A 783 1.52 34.76 24.66
C THR A 783 2.54 33.77 25.20
N SER A 784 3.14 34.08 26.34
CA SER A 784 4.05 33.16 27.01
C SER A 784 3.26 32.10 27.78
N LEU A 785 3.63 30.84 27.60
CA LEU A 785 3.18 29.70 28.40
C LEU A 785 4.23 29.30 29.46
N GLY A 786 5.24 30.15 29.66
CA GLY A 786 6.32 29.97 30.62
C GLY A 786 7.59 29.38 30.03
N HIS A 787 8.68 29.56 30.78
CA HIS A 787 10.00 29.00 30.48
C HIS A 787 10.57 29.43 29.13
N ASN A 788 10.29 30.66 28.70
CA ASN A 788 10.84 31.23 27.48
C ASN A 788 12.00 32.18 27.78
N LEU A 789 12.89 32.37 26.81
CA LEU A 789 14.00 33.31 26.93
C LEU A 789 14.06 34.24 25.71
N ASP A 790 14.13 35.53 25.98
CA ASP A 790 14.42 36.55 24.96
C ASP A 790 15.61 37.43 25.36
N SER A 791 16.43 37.85 24.37
CA SER A 791 17.73 38.45 24.64
C SER A 791 17.73 39.98 24.81
N ASP A 792 16.63 40.66 24.46
CA ASP A 792 16.56 42.13 24.44
C ASP A 792 15.28 42.75 25.04
N SER A 793 14.45 41.93 25.70
CA SER A 793 13.18 42.30 26.34
C SER A 793 12.04 42.71 25.40
N THR A 794 12.17 42.44 24.10
CA THR A 794 11.16 42.89 23.12
C THR A 794 9.97 41.95 22.99
N CYS A 795 10.09 40.70 23.46
CA CYS A 795 9.00 39.72 23.44
C CYS A 795 7.93 39.97 24.49
N GLY A 796 8.15 40.84 25.48
CA GLY A 796 7.15 41.14 26.50
C GLY A 796 6.77 39.92 27.35
N LEU A 797 7.71 38.98 27.52
CA LEU A 797 7.53 37.77 28.32
C LEU A 797 7.15 38.16 29.76
N SER A 798 6.03 37.61 30.24
CA SER A 798 5.40 38.06 31.49
C SER A 798 5.23 36.96 32.54
N GLU A 799 5.50 35.69 32.19
CA GLU A 799 5.35 34.60 33.16
C GLU A 799 6.56 34.55 34.11
N PRO A 800 6.38 34.15 35.39
CA PRO A 800 7.48 34.14 36.36
C PRO A 800 8.67 33.25 36.01
N SER A 801 8.47 32.24 35.17
CA SER A 801 9.53 31.33 34.70
C SER A 801 10.27 31.83 33.45
N ASP A 802 9.86 32.95 32.88
CA ASP A 802 10.50 33.53 31.69
C ASP A 802 11.79 34.29 32.04
N LEU A 803 12.72 34.31 31.08
CA LEU A 803 13.99 35.03 31.14
C LEU A 803 14.04 36.12 30.07
N SER A 804 13.62 37.33 30.43
CA SER A 804 13.55 38.45 29.49
C SER A 804 14.77 39.38 29.57
N GLY A 805 15.31 39.77 28.40
CA GLY A 805 16.51 40.61 28.28
C GLY A 805 17.80 39.88 28.67
N VAL A 806 17.84 38.56 28.49
CA VAL A 806 18.92 37.69 28.95
C VAL A 806 19.60 37.04 27.76
N ASN A 807 20.93 37.14 27.65
CA ASN A 807 21.68 36.46 26.60
C ASN A 807 21.71 34.94 26.87
N PRO A 808 21.23 34.08 25.95
CA PRO A 808 21.22 32.63 26.14
C PRO A 808 22.61 31.98 25.97
N LEU A 809 23.65 32.73 25.59
CA LEU A 809 24.99 32.19 25.32
C LEU A 809 24.97 31.04 24.30
N LEU A 810 24.29 31.24 23.17
CA LEU A 810 24.27 30.28 22.06
C LEU A 810 25.65 30.21 21.37
N LYS A 811 26.04 29.03 20.91
CA LYS A 811 27.13 28.85 19.92
C LYS A 811 26.60 29.12 18.50
N PRO A 812 27.48 29.38 17.52
CA PRO A 812 27.07 29.48 16.12
C PRO A 812 26.33 28.23 15.63
N LEU A 813 25.46 28.41 14.63
CA LEU A 813 24.80 27.29 13.97
C LEU A 813 25.86 26.35 13.39
N ALA A 814 25.82 25.08 13.79
CA ALA A 814 26.80 24.08 13.39
C ALA A 814 26.17 22.68 13.42
N ASP A 815 26.85 21.72 12.80
CA ASP A 815 26.61 20.32 13.06
C ASP A 815 27.09 19.98 14.49
N ASN A 816 26.15 19.73 15.41
CA ASN A 816 26.42 19.33 16.79
C ASN A 816 25.98 17.88 17.05
N GLY A 817 25.97 17.05 16.00
CA GLY A 817 25.34 15.73 15.99
C GLY A 817 23.82 15.82 15.77
N GLY A 818 23.23 14.75 15.25
CA GLY A 818 21.81 14.71 14.86
C GLY A 818 21.56 14.93 13.36
N PRO A 819 20.29 14.91 12.91
CA PRO A 819 19.95 14.98 11.49
C PRO A 819 20.04 16.39 10.89
N THR A 820 20.01 17.44 11.72
CA THR A 820 20.03 18.84 11.25
C THR A 820 20.93 19.71 12.12
N ALA A 821 21.45 20.81 11.56
CA ALA A 821 22.33 21.72 12.27
C ALA A 821 21.59 22.47 13.40
N THR A 822 22.23 22.61 14.56
CA THR A 822 21.65 23.21 15.77
C THR A 822 22.55 24.30 16.33
N GLN A 823 22.07 25.01 17.36
CA GLN A 823 22.89 25.92 18.16
C GLN A 823 23.02 25.38 19.58
N ALA A 824 24.19 24.82 19.89
CA ALA A 824 24.49 24.34 21.22
C ALA A 824 24.58 25.48 22.25
N LEU A 825 24.18 25.20 23.48
CA LEU A 825 24.35 26.12 24.62
C LEU A 825 25.82 26.15 25.08
N GLN A 826 26.31 27.33 25.45
CA GLN A 826 27.61 27.47 26.12
C GLN A 826 27.49 27.09 27.61
N ALA A 827 28.63 26.81 28.24
CA ALA A 827 28.68 26.54 29.67
C ALA A 827 28.13 27.73 30.48
N ASN A 828 27.29 27.44 31.49
CA ASN A 828 26.56 28.42 32.29
C ASN A 828 25.55 29.27 31.50
N SER A 829 25.07 28.76 30.36
CA SER A 829 23.94 29.38 29.69
C SER A 829 22.75 29.50 30.65
N PRO A 830 22.06 30.66 30.70
CA PRO A 830 20.83 30.82 31.47
C PRO A 830 19.68 29.92 31.01
N ALA A 831 19.78 29.29 29.84
CA ALA A 831 18.78 28.36 29.32
C ALA A 831 18.98 26.92 29.81
N LEU A 832 20.14 26.60 30.42
CA LEU A 832 20.46 25.26 30.93
C LEU A 832 19.55 24.87 32.10
N ASP A 833 18.85 23.76 31.97
CA ASP A 833 17.99 23.17 32.99
C ASP A 833 16.96 24.16 33.53
N LYS A 834 16.36 24.97 32.63
CA LYS A 834 15.34 25.98 32.99
C LYS A 834 14.00 25.83 32.28
N GLY A 835 13.83 24.81 31.44
CA GLY A 835 12.56 24.46 30.82
C GLY A 835 11.54 23.86 31.80
N ASP A 836 10.34 23.59 31.28
CA ASP A 836 9.31 22.80 31.95
C ASP A 836 9.28 21.37 31.41
N ASN A 837 9.62 20.41 32.28
CA ASN A 837 9.61 18.98 31.98
C ASN A 837 8.24 18.46 31.56
N THR A 838 7.13 19.09 31.95
CA THR A 838 5.78 18.61 31.56
C THR A 838 5.43 18.95 30.12
N SER A 839 6.09 19.96 29.56
CA SER A 839 5.92 20.43 28.19
C SER A 839 7.07 19.99 27.28
N CYS A 840 7.98 19.14 27.76
CA CYS A 840 9.18 18.74 27.03
C CYS A 840 8.97 17.44 26.22
N PRO A 841 9.31 17.44 24.91
CA PRO A 841 9.38 16.22 24.12
C PRO A 841 10.40 15.23 24.69
N SER A 842 10.29 13.95 24.33
CA SER A 842 11.21 12.89 24.79
C SER A 842 12.64 13.05 24.27
N GLU A 843 12.83 13.82 23.20
CA GLU A 843 14.10 14.03 22.51
C GLU A 843 14.25 15.48 22.06
N ASP A 844 15.49 15.92 21.83
CA ASP A 844 15.80 17.23 21.24
C ASP A 844 15.90 17.16 19.71
N GLN A 845 16.31 18.26 19.07
CA GLN A 845 16.47 18.34 17.62
C GLN A 845 17.43 17.27 17.03
N ARG A 846 18.30 16.71 17.86
CA ARG A 846 19.39 15.80 17.47
C ARG A 846 19.09 14.35 17.81
N ASP A 847 17.83 14.06 18.14
CA ASP A 847 17.39 12.78 18.68
C ASP A 847 18.09 12.41 20.00
N GLN A 848 18.58 13.41 20.76
CA GLN A 848 19.15 13.17 22.08
C GLN A 848 18.05 13.16 23.13
N PRO A 849 18.05 12.20 24.08
CA PRO A 849 16.98 12.11 25.08
C PRO A 849 16.88 13.35 25.96
N ARG A 850 15.66 13.76 26.32
CA ARG A 850 15.34 14.86 27.27
C ARG A 850 14.40 14.35 28.39
N PRO A 851 14.41 14.96 29.59
CA PRO A 851 15.39 15.92 30.07
C PRO A 851 16.72 15.25 30.44
N LYS A 852 17.82 16.00 30.36
CA LYS A 852 19.14 15.67 30.90
C LYS A 852 19.54 16.71 31.93
N ASP A 853 20.63 16.44 32.64
CA ASP A 853 21.23 17.39 33.57
C ASP A 853 22.39 18.08 32.81
N GLY A 854 22.15 19.32 32.40
CA GLY A 854 23.09 20.12 31.61
C GLY A 854 24.09 20.92 32.46
N ASP A 855 23.71 21.31 33.67
CA ASP A 855 24.48 22.14 34.59
C ASP A 855 25.23 21.35 35.68
N GLY A 856 24.90 20.07 35.84
CA GLY A 856 25.59 19.12 36.71
C GLY A 856 25.17 19.21 38.17
N ASP A 857 23.96 19.67 38.47
CA ASP A 857 23.42 19.75 39.84
C ASP A 857 22.68 18.47 40.31
N ASN A 858 22.68 17.41 39.47
CA ASN A 858 21.96 16.15 39.60
C ASN A 858 20.42 16.27 39.47
N VAL A 859 19.89 17.37 38.93
CA VAL A 859 18.46 17.54 38.65
C VAL A 859 18.24 17.68 37.16
N SER A 860 17.71 16.63 36.52
CA SER A 860 17.40 16.69 35.09
C SER A 860 16.18 17.56 34.83
N VAL A 861 16.39 18.72 34.22
CA VAL A 861 15.36 19.61 33.72
C VAL A 861 15.67 19.90 32.26
N CYS A 862 14.67 19.89 31.40
CA CYS A 862 14.95 20.18 30.00
C CYS A 862 15.45 21.62 29.82
N ASP A 863 16.31 21.80 28.83
CA ASP A 863 16.78 23.12 28.44
C ASP A 863 15.69 23.91 27.72
N MET A 864 15.78 25.24 27.77
CA MET A 864 15.03 26.06 26.82
C MET A 864 15.65 25.93 25.43
N GLY A 865 14.82 25.84 24.40
CA GLY A 865 15.22 25.79 23.00
C GLY A 865 15.32 24.38 22.43
N ALA A 866 15.85 24.32 21.19
CA ALA A 866 15.89 23.12 20.36
C ALA A 866 16.99 22.12 20.73
N PHE A 867 17.92 22.53 21.59
CA PHE A 867 19.09 21.76 21.96
C PHE A 867 19.05 21.40 23.44
N GLU A 868 19.30 20.12 23.75
CA GLU A 868 19.52 19.65 25.11
C GLU A 868 21.00 19.46 25.40
N ALA A 869 21.56 20.30 26.24
CA ALA A 869 22.88 20.13 26.78
C ALA A 869 22.93 18.88 27.67
N GLN A 870 23.97 18.10 27.42
CA GLN A 870 24.35 17.02 28.28
C GLN A 870 25.60 17.45 29.04
N GLN A 871 25.72 17.03 30.29
CA GLN A 871 26.96 17.19 31.04
C GLN A 871 28.13 16.66 30.20
N SER A 872 29.09 17.54 29.92
CA SER A 872 30.25 17.17 29.10
C SER A 872 31.14 16.20 29.88
N ALA A 873 31.45 15.05 29.26
CA ALA A 873 32.43 14.12 29.81
C ALA A 873 33.78 14.84 30.03
N GLN A 874 34.29 14.77 31.24
CA GLN A 874 35.54 15.42 31.64
C GLN A 874 36.69 14.43 31.54
N LEU A 875 37.94 14.91 31.55
CA LEU A 875 39.09 14.02 31.63
C LEU A 875 39.08 13.33 33.00
N VAL A 876 39.10 12.00 32.99
CA VAL A 876 39.00 11.14 34.19
C VAL A 876 40.15 10.15 34.30
N ASN A 877 41.28 10.42 33.63
CA ASN A 877 42.49 9.60 33.66
C ASN A 877 42.91 9.21 35.09
N SER A 878 42.93 10.17 36.00
CA SER A 878 43.27 10.02 37.42
C SER A 878 42.24 9.25 38.24
N LEU A 879 41.03 9.06 37.72
CA LEU A 879 39.95 8.30 38.36
C LEU A 879 39.94 6.84 37.91
N LEU A 880 40.76 6.47 36.92
CA LEU A 880 40.89 5.11 36.43
C LEU A 880 42.30 4.57 36.71
N GLN A 881 42.35 3.36 37.27
CA GLN A 881 43.59 2.62 37.45
C GLN A 881 43.66 1.47 36.46
N LEU A 882 44.68 1.47 35.59
CA LEU A 882 45.00 0.32 34.74
C LEU A 882 45.52 -0.84 35.60
N GLN A 883 44.78 -1.95 35.65
CA GLN A 883 45.11 -3.15 36.43
C GLN A 883 45.98 -4.14 35.65
N GLY A 884 45.83 -4.17 34.31
CA GLY A 884 46.58 -5.06 33.45
C GLY A 884 46.25 -4.89 31.99
N THR A 885 47.11 -5.40 31.13
CA THR A 885 46.90 -5.47 29.68
C THR A 885 47.21 -6.86 29.14
N SER A 886 46.54 -7.23 28.07
CA SER A 886 46.92 -8.35 27.21
C SER A 886 46.83 -7.91 25.75
N THR A 887 47.55 -8.60 24.87
CA THR A 887 47.59 -8.24 23.45
C THR A 887 47.46 -9.48 22.58
N SER A 888 46.90 -9.32 21.39
CA SER A 888 46.86 -10.37 20.36
C SER A 888 46.98 -9.76 18.96
N TYR A 889 47.49 -10.54 18.01
CA TYR A 889 47.64 -10.12 16.63
C TYR A 889 47.02 -11.14 15.68
N ASN A 890 46.13 -10.67 14.81
CA ASN A 890 45.49 -11.45 13.75
C ASN A 890 45.99 -10.96 12.37
N PRO A 891 46.79 -11.76 11.63
CA PRO A 891 47.38 -11.36 10.35
C PRO A 891 46.45 -11.53 9.13
N THR A 892 45.17 -11.90 9.32
CA THR A 892 44.27 -12.19 8.19
C THR A 892 43.86 -10.90 7.47
N PRO A 893 44.14 -10.72 6.16
CA PRO A 893 43.74 -9.52 5.42
C PRO A 893 42.24 -9.54 5.13
N VAL A 894 41.56 -8.41 5.34
CA VAL A 894 40.23 -8.16 4.77
C VAL A 894 40.42 -7.44 3.43
N GLU A 895 39.63 -7.78 2.41
CA GLU A 895 39.73 -7.17 1.08
C GLU A 895 39.56 -5.63 1.19
N ASN A 896 40.56 -4.88 0.72
CA ASN A 896 40.72 -3.42 0.85
C ASN A 896 41.02 -2.85 2.28
N ALA A 897 41.64 -3.62 3.18
CA ALA A 897 41.92 -3.22 4.57
C ALA A 897 43.38 -3.52 5.07
N PRO A 898 43.74 -3.16 6.33
CA PRO A 898 45.10 -3.24 6.90
C PRO A 898 45.77 -4.63 6.82
N VAL A 899 47.11 -4.70 6.92
CA VAL A 899 47.90 -5.95 6.84
C VAL A 899 47.74 -6.90 8.05
N GLY A 900 46.91 -6.52 9.02
CA GLY A 900 46.50 -7.33 10.17
C GLY A 900 45.93 -6.46 11.30
N VAL A 901 45.21 -7.08 12.23
CA VAL A 901 44.57 -6.40 13.37
C VAL A 901 45.32 -6.74 14.65
N PHE A 902 45.80 -5.72 15.36
CA PHE A 902 46.43 -5.85 16.68
C PHE A 902 45.45 -5.39 17.76
N THR A 903 45.05 -6.28 18.64
CA THR A 903 44.10 -5.99 19.73
C THR A 903 44.85 -5.77 21.03
N ILE A 904 44.61 -4.64 21.68
CA ILE A 904 45.07 -4.35 23.06
C ILE A 904 43.85 -4.44 23.98
N SER A 905 43.83 -5.45 24.85
CA SER A 905 42.80 -5.59 25.88
C SER A 905 43.33 -5.01 27.20
N ALA A 906 42.76 -3.89 27.63
CA ALA A 906 43.18 -3.17 28.84
C ALA A 906 42.10 -3.25 29.92
N GLN A 907 42.47 -3.68 31.12
CA GLN A 907 41.58 -3.76 32.28
C GLN A 907 41.77 -2.55 33.18
N PHE A 908 40.69 -1.80 33.42
CA PHE A 908 40.67 -0.62 34.27
C PHE A 908 39.77 -0.82 35.48
N THR A 909 40.09 -0.15 36.59
CA THR A 909 39.24 -0.02 37.78
C THR A 909 38.92 1.44 38.03
N ASN A 910 37.65 1.75 38.29
CA ASN A 910 37.26 3.05 38.81
C ASN A 910 37.72 3.17 40.27
N ILE A 911 38.72 4.02 40.51
CA ILE A 911 39.29 4.29 41.85
C ILE A 911 38.70 5.54 42.50
N SER A 912 37.74 6.20 41.84
CA SER A 912 37.01 7.31 42.44
C SER A 912 36.02 6.84 43.51
N SER A 913 35.54 7.78 44.31
CA SER A 913 34.51 7.51 45.32
C SER A 913 33.11 7.32 44.74
N ASN A 914 32.91 7.66 43.45
CA ASN A 914 31.60 7.75 42.81
C ASN A 914 31.54 6.82 41.58
N SER A 915 30.33 6.60 41.05
CA SER A 915 30.19 5.92 39.75
C SER A 915 30.67 6.86 38.64
N LEU A 916 31.27 6.29 37.60
CA LEU A 916 31.63 6.98 36.36
C LEU A 916 30.68 6.52 35.25
N THR A 917 30.03 7.46 34.58
CA THR A 917 29.09 7.21 33.48
C THR A 917 29.62 7.84 32.17
N ASN A 918 29.06 7.45 31.02
CA ASN A 918 29.48 7.91 29.69
C ASN A 918 31.01 7.86 29.47
N ILE A 919 31.64 6.77 29.89
CA ILE A 919 33.10 6.64 29.80
C ILE A 919 33.48 6.31 28.36
N PHE A 920 34.43 7.05 27.79
CA PHE A 920 35.05 6.70 26.52
C PHE A 920 36.53 7.04 26.51
N PHE A 921 37.29 6.35 25.67
CA PHE A 921 38.72 6.59 25.48
C PHE A 921 38.94 7.27 24.14
N LYS A 922 39.52 8.46 24.15
CA LYS A 922 39.88 9.21 22.95
C LYS A 922 41.35 9.00 22.60
N VAL A 923 41.63 8.68 21.34
CA VAL A 923 42.99 8.49 20.83
C VAL A 923 43.69 9.85 20.67
N VAL A 924 44.76 10.05 21.43
CA VAL A 924 45.59 11.27 21.39
C VAL A 924 46.77 11.12 20.45
N THR A 925 47.35 9.92 20.37
CA THR A 925 48.46 9.63 19.46
C THR A 925 48.35 8.20 18.96
N LEU A 926 48.42 8.04 17.64
CA LEU A 926 48.56 6.74 16.97
C LEU A 926 49.60 6.89 15.88
N THR A 927 50.78 6.32 16.10
CA THR A 927 51.90 6.48 15.16
C THR A 927 51.79 5.54 13.95
N ARG A 928 52.50 5.90 12.86
CA ARG A 928 52.66 5.08 11.64
C ARG A 928 51.41 4.85 10.80
N ASN A 929 50.47 5.80 10.85
CA ASN A 929 49.24 5.78 10.06
C ASN A 929 48.38 4.53 10.27
N ASN A 930 48.52 3.89 11.44
CA ASN A 930 47.60 2.84 11.86
C ASN A 930 46.21 3.45 12.10
N VAL A 931 45.17 2.61 12.06
CA VAL A 931 43.77 3.01 12.24
C VAL A 931 43.12 2.19 13.36
N VAL A 932 42.25 2.80 14.15
CA VAL A 932 41.43 2.08 15.14
C VAL A 932 40.18 1.59 14.45
N LEU A 933 39.91 0.29 14.51
CA LEU A 933 38.85 -0.40 13.75
C LEU A 933 37.52 -0.50 14.49
N ASN A 934 37.56 -0.46 15.83
CA ASN A 934 36.41 -0.64 16.70
C ASN A 934 35.91 0.69 17.32
N ALA A 935 36.14 1.81 16.64
CA ALA A 935 35.48 3.06 16.97
C ALA A 935 34.02 2.99 16.48
N ASP A 936 33.11 3.67 17.19
CA ASP A 936 31.66 3.58 17.00
C ASP A 936 31.14 4.20 15.67
N GLY A 937 31.98 4.26 14.62
CA GLY A 937 31.70 4.85 13.30
C GLY A 937 32.72 4.54 12.19
N GLY A 938 33.49 3.44 12.27
CA GLY A 938 34.43 2.99 11.22
C GLY A 938 35.93 3.26 11.53
N PRO A 939 36.87 2.86 10.65
CA PRO A 939 38.31 3.00 10.89
C PRO A 939 38.74 4.47 11.02
N ALA A 940 39.10 4.94 12.22
CA ALA A 940 39.53 6.31 12.47
C ALA A 940 40.91 6.37 13.15
N GLY A 941 41.67 7.44 12.89
CA GLY A 941 43.03 7.65 13.42
C GLY A 941 43.09 8.36 14.77
N VAL A 942 44.03 9.31 14.91
CA VAL A 942 44.06 10.23 16.07
C VAL A 942 42.74 11.01 16.14
N GLY A 943 42.13 11.08 17.33
CA GLY A 943 40.82 11.68 17.57
C GLY A 943 39.68 10.67 17.69
N ALA A 944 39.88 9.41 17.26
CA ALA A 944 38.89 8.34 17.40
C ALA A 944 38.52 8.09 18.88
N THR A 945 37.27 7.70 19.13
CA THR A 945 36.78 7.36 20.47
C THR A 945 36.34 5.89 20.53
N VAL A 946 36.58 5.25 21.67
CA VAL A 946 36.08 3.90 21.97
C VAL A 946 35.26 3.98 23.26
N SER A 947 33.95 3.74 23.14
CA SER A 947 33.01 3.89 24.25
C SER A 947 33.00 2.67 25.17
N VAL A 948 32.75 2.91 26.46
CA VAL A 948 32.48 1.86 27.45
C VAL A 948 30.97 1.78 27.62
N PRO A 949 30.34 0.63 27.34
CA PRO A 949 28.88 0.55 27.23
C PRO A 949 28.11 0.58 28.55
N ASN A 950 28.80 0.52 29.70
CA ASN A 950 28.17 0.46 31.01
C ASN A 950 28.79 1.47 31.98
N ASP A 951 27.96 1.98 32.88
CA ASP A 951 28.40 2.76 34.03
C ASP A 951 29.28 1.92 34.95
N ILE A 952 30.35 2.53 35.45
CA ILE A 952 31.35 1.86 36.29
C ILE A 952 31.19 2.35 37.73
N PRO A 953 30.65 1.54 38.65
CA PRO A 953 30.52 1.94 40.05
C PRO A 953 31.89 2.15 40.70
N ALA A 954 31.92 2.86 41.83
CA ALA A 954 33.14 3.02 42.64
C ALA A 954 33.76 1.64 42.99
N GLY A 955 35.03 1.45 42.68
CA GLY A 955 35.74 0.16 42.81
C GLY A 955 35.41 -0.89 41.73
N GLY A 956 34.48 -0.59 40.81
CA GLY A 956 34.12 -1.45 39.68
C GLY A 956 35.26 -1.54 38.67
N SER A 957 35.40 -2.70 38.02
CA SER A 957 36.43 -2.94 37.00
C SER A 957 35.80 -3.34 35.67
N PHE A 958 36.41 -2.93 34.57
CA PHE A 958 35.97 -3.26 33.21
C PHE A 958 37.18 -3.54 32.32
N THR A 959 36.92 -4.19 31.18
CA THR A 959 37.94 -4.42 30.14
C THR A 959 37.48 -3.76 28.86
N ILE A 960 38.38 -3.02 28.22
CA ILE A 960 38.17 -2.41 26.91
C ILE A 960 39.18 -2.97 25.92
N ASN A 961 38.73 -3.26 24.71
CA ASN A 961 39.58 -3.69 23.62
C ASN A 961 39.83 -2.51 22.69
N PHE A 962 41.07 -2.31 22.27
CA PHE A 962 41.44 -1.39 21.20
C PHE A 962 41.93 -2.22 20.02
N GLU A 963 41.18 -2.23 18.92
CA GLU A 963 41.53 -2.96 17.71
C GLU A 963 42.23 -2.05 16.72
N ILE A 964 43.51 -2.30 16.48
CA ILE A 964 44.36 -1.43 15.67
C ILE A 964 44.70 -2.14 14.36
N GLY A 965 44.17 -1.62 13.26
CA GLY A 965 44.54 -1.98 11.90
C GLY A 965 45.95 -1.51 11.59
N LEU A 966 46.88 -2.45 11.43
CA LEU A 966 48.28 -2.15 11.12
C LEU A 966 48.47 -1.95 9.63
N GLN A 967 49.11 -0.83 9.25
CA GLN A 967 49.58 -0.63 7.87
C GLN A 967 50.92 -1.32 7.60
N THR A 968 51.76 -1.43 8.64
CA THR A 968 52.99 -2.23 8.62
C THR A 968 53.21 -2.88 9.99
N PRO A 969 53.71 -4.13 10.07
CA PRO A 969 53.89 -4.84 11.33
C PRO A 969 55.20 -4.41 12.02
N LYS A 970 55.27 -3.16 12.51
CA LYS A 970 56.43 -2.61 13.21
C LYS A 970 56.01 -1.85 14.48
N SER A 971 56.92 -1.70 15.46
CA SER A 971 56.68 -1.06 16.78
C SER A 971 55.96 0.30 16.81
N PHE A 972 54.74 0.44 17.31
CA PHE A 972 54.01 1.72 17.31
C PHE A 972 53.66 2.20 18.72
N ASN A 973 53.44 3.51 18.86
CA ASN A 973 52.90 4.13 20.07
C ASN A 973 51.41 4.43 19.88
N PHE A 974 50.66 4.19 20.94
CA PHE A 974 49.22 4.43 21.05
C PHE A 974 48.93 5.09 22.41
N LEU A 975 48.46 6.33 22.40
CA LEU A 975 48.11 7.10 23.60
C LEU A 975 46.61 7.39 23.57
N VAL A 976 45.93 7.14 24.68
CA VAL A 976 44.51 7.46 24.87
C VAL A 976 44.27 8.25 26.15
N ASP A 977 43.30 9.15 26.09
CA ASP A 977 42.75 9.86 27.23
C ASP A 977 41.35 9.31 27.54
N ALA A 978 41.09 9.01 28.80
CA ALA A 978 39.77 8.62 29.29
C ALA A 978 38.94 9.84 29.64
N TYR A 979 37.73 9.88 29.10
CA TYR A 979 36.71 10.85 29.44
C TYR A 979 35.53 10.16 30.11
N GLY A 980 34.86 10.83 31.05
CA GLY A 980 33.70 10.30 31.74
C GLY A 980 33.05 11.32 32.67
N ILE A 981 31.93 10.95 33.25
CA ILE A 981 31.11 11.81 34.10
C ILE A 981 30.99 11.18 35.50
N PRO A 982 31.50 11.83 36.57
CA PRO A 982 31.28 11.38 37.94
C PRO A 982 29.85 11.68 38.43
N SER A 983 29.17 10.68 38.98
CA SER A 983 27.72 10.70 39.29
C SER A 983 27.26 11.58 40.47
N ASP A 984 28.09 12.50 41.01
CA ASP A 984 27.68 13.38 42.12
C ASP A 984 28.60 14.61 42.21
N THR A 985 28.08 15.82 41.92
CA THR A 985 28.89 17.05 41.84
C THR A 985 28.33 18.21 42.67
N ALA A 986 28.37 18.08 44.00
CA ALA A 986 28.26 19.25 44.90
C ALA A 986 29.48 20.21 44.83
N SER A 987 30.37 20.08 43.84
CA SER A 987 31.47 21.03 43.61
C SER A 987 32.04 20.93 42.19
N LEU A 988 31.45 21.61 41.21
CA LEU A 988 32.12 21.88 39.93
C LEU A 988 32.00 23.36 39.58
N SER A 989 32.76 24.18 40.31
CA SER A 989 33.19 25.46 39.76
C SER A 989 34.33 25.20 38.78
N ASN A 990 34.07 25.45 37.50
CA ASN A 990 35.00 25.59 36.38
C ASN A 990 35.41 24.28 35.65
N PRO A 991 35.06 24.11 34.35
CA PRO A 991 35.54 23.00 33.52
C PRO A 991 37.05 23.04 33.21
N GLU A 992 37.79 24.00 33.78
CA GLU A 992 39.24 24.13 33.63
C GLU A 992 40.08 23.52 34.77
N THR A 993 39.50 22.86 35.77
CA THR A 993 40.33 21.97 36.60
C THR A 993 40.54 20.66 35.85
N SER A 994 41.31 20.74 34.76
CA SER A 994 41.82 19.60 34.04
C SER A 994 42.50 18.68 35.03
N ASP A 995 42.03 17.45 35.08
CA ASP A 995 42.90 16.34 35.40
C ASP A 995 44.17 16.52 34.55
N ASN A 996 45.29 16.84 35.20
CA ASN A 996 46.58 17.02 34.52
C ASN A 996 47.36 15.70 34.45
N SER A 997 46.70 14.56 34.74
CA SER A 997 47.35 13.27 34.63
C SER A 997 47.55 12.89 33.17
N GLU A 998 48.75 12.38 32.90
CA GLU A 998 49.10 11.86 31.58
C GLU A 998 48.16 10.71 31.19
N GLY A 999 47.70 10.72 29.94
CA GLY A 999 46.89 9.64 29.37
C GLY A 999 47.61 8.28 29.36
N PHE A 1000 46.86 7.24 29.03
CA PHE A 1000 47.36 5.87 29.02
C PHE A 1000 48.16 5.61 27.74
N THR A 1001 49.48 5.50 27.89
CA THR A 1001 50.40 5.21 26.78
C THR A 1001 50.69 3.72 26.67
N PHE A 1002 50.45 3.16 25.49
CA PHE A 1002 50.83 1.82 25.08
C PHE A 1002 51.94 1.90 24.02
N THR A 1003 53.12 1.35 24.36
CA THR A 1003 54.23 1.20 23.41
C THR A 1003 54.30 -0.26 22.99
N ILE A 1004 53.99 -0.54 21.73
CA ILE A 1004 54.02 -1.89 21.18
C ILE A 1004 55.32 -2.08 20.40
N THR A 1005 56.02 -3.18 20.67
CA THR A 1005 57.28 -3.56 20.00
C THR A 1005 57.04 -4.54 18.86
N GLU A 1006 58.01 -4.65 17.95
CA GLU A 1006 57.96 -5.58 16.82
C GLU A 1006 57.89 -7.05 17.30
N ASP A 1007 58.59 -7.40 18.39
CA ASP A 1007 58.56 -8.75 18.99
C ASP A 1007 57.15 -9.15 19.52
N GLN A 1008 56.37 -8.17 20.00
CA GLN A 1008 54.98 -8.36 20.44
C GLN A 1008 54.02 -8.58 19.26
N ILE A 1009 54.27 -7.93 18.11
CA ILE A 1009 53.47 -8.11 16.89
C ILE A 1009 53.75 -9.49 16.28
N GLU A 1010 54.99 -9.97 16.37
CA GLU A 1010 55.39 -11.27 15.83
C GLU A 1010 55.10 -12.47 16.76
N GLY A 1011 54.50 -12.23 17.93
CA GLY A 1011 54.12 -13.28 18.89
C GLY A 1011 55.31 -14.01 19.52
N ARG A 1012 56.51 -13.39 19.56
CA ARG A 1012 57.73 -13.99 20.11
C ARG A 1012 57.92 -13.76 21.61
N ASP A 1013 57.16 -12.84 22.20
CA ASP A 1013 57.17 -12.55 23.63
C ASP A 1013 56.10 -13.33 24.41
N ASN A 1014 56.49 -13.79 25.59
CA ASN A 1014 55.69 -14.63 26.49
C ASN A 1014 54.45 -13.85 26.99
N PRO A 1015 53.21 -14.38 26.86
CA PRO A 1015 51.96 -13.66 27.19
C PRO A 1015 51.77 -13.29 28.67
N ASN A 1016 52.74 -13.57 29.54
CA ASN A 1016 52.67 -13.34 30.99
C ASN A 1016 53.55 -12.20 31.49
N ILE A 1017 54.10 -11.34 30.62
CA ILE A 1017 55.00 -10.28 31.08
C ILE A 1017 54.26 -8.95 31.30
N TYR A 1018 53.90 -8.74 32.57
CA TYR A 1018 53.65 -7.41 33.14
C TYR A 1018 54.90 -6.54 32.99
N PHE A 1019 54.78 -5.40 32.32
CA PHE A 1019 55.86 -4.41 32.25
C PHE A 1019 55.36 -2.99 32.54
N PRO A 1020 56.26 -2.13 33.04
CA PRO A 1020 55.93 -1.01 33.88
C PRO A 1020 55.47 0.17 33.04
N LEU A 1021 54.40 0.77 33.55
CA LEU A 1021 53.91 2.10 33.23
C LEU A 1021 55.07 3.11 33.27
N ILE A 1022 55.42 3.72 32.13
CA ILE A 1022 56.05 5.04 32.18
C ILE A 1022 54.87 6.01 32.31
N ILE A 1023 54.47 6.29 33.55
CA ILE A 1023 53.80 7.56 33.85
C ILE A 1023 54.92 8.59 33.85
N LYS A 1024 54.86 9.64 33.04
CA LYS A 1024 55.64 10.84 33.29
C LYS A 1024 54.84 11.86 34.09
#